data_AF-A0A8S9XHR6-F1
#
_entry.id   AF-A0A8S9XHR6-F1
#
_cell.length_a   1.000
_cell.length_b   1.000
_cell.length_c   1.000
_cell.angle_alpha   90.00
_cell.angle_beta   90.00
_cell.angle_gamma   90.00
#
_symmetry.space_group_name_H-M   'P 1'
#
loop_
_entity.id
_entity.type
_entity.pdbx_description
1 polymer ?
#
loop_
_entity_poly.entity_id
_entity_poly.type
_entity_poly.pdbx_seq_one_letter_code
_entity_poly.pdbx_strand_id
1 'polypeptide(L)'
;NGLNALHLASKDGHINVVSELLKRGAKVDSATKKGNTALHIASLAGQEEVVKHLVEHGACVNVQSQNGFTPLYMAAQENHDAVVRFLLANGANQSLATEDGFTPLAVAMQQGHDKVVTVLLENDTRGKVRLPALHIAAKKDDTKAAALLLQNEHNPDVTSKSGFTPLHIASHYGNEAIANLLLSKGADVNYAAKHNITPLHVAAKWGKANMVSVLLSRGANIEAKTRDGLTPLHCAARSGHEQVVDMLLERGAPISAKTKNGLAALHMSSQGDHVDAARILLYHRAPVDDVTVDYLTALHVAAHCGHVGVARLLLDRKADPNARALNGFTPLHIACKKNRIKVVELLLKHGASIEATTESGLTPLHVASFMGCMNIVIYLVQNEAGPDVKTVRGETPLHLAARANQTDIIRILLRNGAQVDARAREQQTPLHIASRLGNVDIVMLLLQHGASVDSTTKDLYTALHIAAKEGQDEVASVLLENGASLEATTKKGFTPLHLAAKYGHMNVAKLLLRRDAPVDAQGKNGVTPLHVASHYDHQNVALLLLEKGASPHATAKNGHTPLHIAARKNQMDIATTLLEYGAKANAESKAGFTPLHLSAQEGHCDMSNLLIEHQADVNHKAKNGLTPLHLCSQEDRVEVGGILLKNESDVDSTTKAGYTPLHVACHFGQMGMVRLLLANGASVKPTTAVNYTPLHQAAQQGHSVIVNELLSAGADPNATTNQGQTAMSIAQKLGYISVMETLKGVTDAPISPTSADEKYKVVSPETMQETFMSDSEDEGGKWNLNYTSPVFSKS
;
A
#
# COMPACT_ATOMS: atom_id res chain seq x y z
N ASN A 1 -33.90 -43.92 -24.34
CA ASN A 1 -33.10 -44.13 -23.11
C ASN A 1 -32.19 -45.36 -23.14
N GLY A 2 -32.06 -46.08 -24.27
CA GLY A 2 -31.24 -47.30 -24.32
C GLY A 2 -31.87 -48.51 -23.63
N LEU A 3 -33.18 -48.47 -23.34
CA LEU A 3 -33.94 -49.62 -22.85
C LEU A 3 -34.21 -50.57 -24.02
N ASN A 4 -33.94 -51.85 -23.81
CA ASN A 4 -34.25 -52.93 -24.76
C ASN A 4 -35.39 -53.80 -24.18
N ALA A 5 -35.85 -54.80 -24.93
CA ALA A 5 -36.95 -55.67 -24.51
C ALA A 5 -36.69 -56.36 -23.16
N LEU A 6 -35.43 -56.78 -22.89
CA LEU A 6 -35.05 -57.43 -21.64
C LEU A 6 -35.20 -56.47 -20.45
N HIS A 7 -34.76 -55.21 -20.59
CA HIS A 7 -34.93 -54.20 -19.54
C HIS A 7 -36.39 -53.94 -19.17
N LEU A 8 -37.28 -53.85 -20.16
CA LEU A 8 -38.70 -53.59 -19.93
C LEU A 8 -39.36 -54.80 -19.26
N ALA A 9 -39.13 -56.00 -19.79
CA ALA A 9 -39.65 -57.24 -19.22
C ALA A 9 -39.14 -57.46 -17.78
N SER A 10 -37.90 -57.09 -17.48
CA SER A 10 -37.31 -57.19 -16.14
C SER A 10 -37.87 -56.19 -15.14
N LYS A 11 -38.33 -55.01 -15.59
CA LYS A 11 -38.98 -54.01 -14.73
C LYS A 11 -40.34 -54.49 -14.24
N ASP A 12 -41.13 -55.04 -15.16
CA ASP A 12 -42.54 -55.38 -14.93
C ASP A 12 -42.72 -56.83 -14.42
N GLY A 13 -41.62 -57.55 -14.16
CA GLY A 13 -41.65 -58.88 -13.55
C GLY A 13 -42.06 -60.01 -14.49
N HIS A 14 -41.98 -59.81 -15.81
CA HIS A 14 -42.42 -60.79 -16.81
C HIS A 14 -41.42 -61.94 -17.01
N ILE A 15 -41.33 -62.84 -16.03
CA ILE A 15 -40.33 -63.91 -15.97
C ILE A 15 -40.28 -64.80 -17.24
N ASN A 16 -41.43 -65.15 -17.80
CA ASN A 16 -41.51 -65.97 -19.02
C ASN A 16 -40.91 -65.25 -20.23
N VAL A 17 -41.13 -63.94 -20.33
CA VAL A 17 -40.58 -63.10 -21.41
C VAL A 17 -39.08 -62.91 -21.21
N VAL A 18 -38.63 -62.68 -19.97
CA VAL A 18 -37.19 -62.60 -19.62
C VAL A 18 -36.48 -63.90 -19.99
N SER A 19 -37.02 -65.06 -19.61
CA SER A 19 -36.44 -66.37 -19.94
C SER A 19 -36.34 -66.60 -21.44
N GLU A 20 -37.41 -66.30 -22.19
CA GLU A 20 -37.41 -66.46 -23.65
C GLU A 20 -36.42 -65.51 -24.34
N LEU A 21 -36.31 -64.27 -23.88
CA LEU A 21 -35.34 -63.30 -24.41
C LEU A 21 -33.88 -63.76 -24.18
N LEU A 22 -33.56 -64.28 -23.00
CA LEU A 22 -32.23 -64.81 -22.69
C LEU A 22 -31.91 -66.06 -23.54
N LYS A 23 -32.88 -66.98 -23.71
CA LYS A 23 -32.74 -68.15 -24.61
C LYS A 23 -32.45 -67.74 -26.06
N ARG A 24 -33.05 -66.64 -26.52
CA ARG A 24 -32.82 -66.07 -27.86
C ARG A 24 -31.52 -65.26 -27.98
N GLY A 25 -30.64 -65.34 -26.97
CA GLY A 25 -29.32 -64.71 -26.99
C GLY A 25 -29.33 -63.22 -26.63
N ALA A 26 -30.36 -62.73 -25.92
CA ALA A 26 -30.30 -61.38 -25.36
C ALA A 26 -29.11 -61.27 -24.39
N LYS A 27 -28.25 -60.28 -24.62
CA LYS A 27 -27.08 -60.01 -23.78
C LYS A 27 -27.53 -59.52 -22.40
N VAL A 28 -27.36 -60.37 -21.38
CA VAL A 28 -27.85 -60.18 -20.00
C VAL A 28 -27.40 -58.85 -19.36
N ASP A 29 -26.15 -58.46 -19.56
CA ASP A 29 -25.57 -57.22 -19.01
C ASP A 29 -25.56 -56.05 -20.01
N SER A 30 -26.42 -56.09 -21.04
CA SER A 30 -26.64 -54.90 -21.86
C SER A 30 -27.07 -53.74 -20.97
N ALA A 31 -26.41 -52.60 -21.08
CA ALA A 31 -26.70 -51.44 -20.26
C ALA A 31 -27.49 -50.37 -21.03
N THR A 32 -28.37 -49.68 -20.33
CA THR A 32 -29.02 -48.46 -20.81
C THR A 32 -28.04 -47.29 -20.95
N LYS A 33 -28.50 -46.14 -21.46
CA LYS A 33 -27.67 -44.92 -21.53
C LYS A 33 -27.12 -44.44 -20.18
N LYS A 34 -27.72 -44.85 -19.05
CA LYS A 34 -27.28 -44.51 -17.69
C LYS A 34 -26.45 -45.63 -17.03
N GLY A 35 -26.08 -46.67 -17.80
CA GLY A 35 -25.33 -47.81 -17.26
C GLY A 35 -26.18 -48.85 -16.53
N ASN A 36 -27.51 -48.69 -16.43
CA ASN A 36 -28.36 -49.68 -15.75
C ASN A 36 -28.54 -50.92 -16.63
N THR A 37 -28.24 -52.10 -16.08
CA THR A 37 -28.53 -53.42 -16.68
C THR A 37 -29.94 -53.90 -16.33
N ALA A 38 -30.38 -55.02 -16.93
CA ALA A 38 -31.64 -55.67 -16.55
C ALA A 38 -31.68 -56.02 -15.05
N LEU A 39 -30.54 -56.41 -14.47
CA LEU A 39 -30.40 -56.72 -13.05
C LEU A 39 -30.62 -55.48 -12.17
N HIS A 40 -30.05 -54.32 -12.52
CA HIS A 40 -30.32 -53.07 -11.79
C HIS A 40 -31.82 -52.74 -11.73
N ILE A 41 -32.49 -52.86 -12.89
CA ILE A 41 -33.91 -52.50 -13.02
C ILE A 41 -34.79 -53.48 -12.23
N ALA A 42 -34.51 -54.78 -12.33
CA ALA A 42 -35.23 -55.81 -11.57
C ALA A 42 -35.00 -55.66 -10.05
N SER A 43 -33.78 -55.36 -9.64
CA SER A 43 -33.43 -55.15 -8.22
C SER A 43 -34.07 -53.89 -7.63
N LEU A 44 -34.13 -52.79 -8.38
CA LEU A 44 -34.85 -51.57 -7.96
C LEU A 44 -36.37 -51.81 -7.87
N ALA A 45 -36.93 -52.58 -8.80
CA ALA A 45 -38.37 -52.86 -8.86
C ALA A 45 -38.83 -53.99 -7.92
N GLY A 46 -37.91 -54.68 -7.22
CA GLY A 46 -38.23 -55.75 -6.28
C GLY A 46 -38.66 -57.07 -6.94
N GLN A 47 -38.29 -57.30 -8.20
CA GLN A 47 -38.70 -58.46 -8.97
C GLN A 47 -37.82 -59.68 -8.64
N GLU A 48 -38.07 -60.31 -7.49
CA GLU A 48 -37.24 -61.38 -6.93
C GLU A 48 -36.97 -62.53 -7.92
N GLU A 49 -38.01 -63.09 -8.53
CA GLU A 49 -37.87 -64.23 -9.45
C GLU A 49 -37.10 -63.86 -10.72
N VAL A 50 -37.26 -62.62 -11.21
CA VAL A 50 -36.47 -62.10 -12.33
C VAL A 50 -35.01 -61.91 -11.94
N VAL A 51 -34.74 -61.39 -10.74
CA VAL A 51 -33.37 -61.23 -10.23
C VAL A 51 -32.68 -62.59 -10.14
N LYS A 52 -33.33 -63.62 -9.56
CA LYS A 52 -32.79 -64.98 -9.49
C LYS A 52 -32.44 -65.51 -10.87
N HIS A 53 -33.39 -65.44 -11.79
CA HIS A 53 -33.24 -65.96 -13.15
C HIS A 53 -32.14 -65.22 -13.94
N LEU A 54 -32.01 -63.90 -13.77
CA LEU A 54 -30.92 -63.12 -14.40
C LEU A 54 -29.54 -63.52 -13.85
N VAL A 55 -29.40 -63.70 -12.53
CA VAL A 55 -28.14 -64.10 -11.90
C VAL A 55 -27.73 -65.53 -12.31
N GLU A 56 -28.69 -66.46 -12.38
CA GLU A 56 -28.46 -67.83 -12.88
C GLU A 56 -27.98 -67.86 -14.34
N HIS A 57 -28.41 -66.89 -15.15
CA HIS A 57 -27.97 -66.72 -16.54
C HIS A 57 -26.72 -65.83 -16.68
N GLY A 58 -25.96 -65.67 -15.59
CA GLY A 58 -24.64 -65.03 -15.60
C GLY A 58 -24.63 -63.51 -15.53
N ALA A 59 -25.71 -62.86 -15.05
CA ALA A 59 -25.71 -61.42 -14.82
C ALA A 59 -24.64 -61.01 -13.78
N CYS A 60 -23.86 -59.97 -14.07
CA CYS A 60 -22.84 -59.48 -13.16
C CYS A 60 -23.47 -58.84 -11.90
N VAL A 61 -23.47 -59.53 -10.76
CA VAL A 61 -24.08 -59.05 -9.49
C VAL A 61 -23.50 -57.72 -8.96
N ASN A 62 -22.25 -57.39 -9.32
CA ASN A 62 -21.52 -56.22 -8.84
C ASN A 62 -21.35 -55.12 -9.90
N VAL A 63 -22.11 -55.17 -11.00
CA VAL A 63 -22.04 -54.13 -12.04
C VAL A 63 -22.42 -52.76 -11.44
N GLN A 64 -21.73 -51.70 -11.87
CA GLN A 64 -22.03 -50.33 -11.47
C GLN A 64 -22.65 -49.57 -12.64
N SER A 65 -23.77 -48.90 -12.39
CA SER A 65 -24.31 -47.87 -13.29
C SER A 65 -23.36 -46.67 -13.41
N GLN A 66 -23.70 -45.70 -14.25
CA GLN A 66 -22.85 -44.54 -14.51
C GLN A 66 -22.48 -43.73 -13.25
N ASN A 67 -23.33 -43.72 -12.22
CA ASN A 67 -23.07 -43.01 -10.96
C ASN A 67 -22.56 -43.95 -9.84
N GLY A 68 -22.15 -45.18 -10.18
CA GLY A 68 -21.64 -46.15 -9.23
C GLY A 68 -22.70 -46.95 -8.46
N PHE A 69 -23.99 -46.82 -8.75
CA PHE A 69 -25.03 -47.66 -8.11
C PHE A 69 -24.89 -49.10 -8.54
N THR A 70 -24.96 -50.05 -7.59
CA THR A 70 -25.02 -51.50 -7.84
C THR A 70 -26.46 -52.01 -7.73
N PRO A 71 -26.77 -53.22 -8.25
CA PRO A 71 -28.07 -53.86 -8.00
C PRO A 71 -28.40 -53.98 -6.50
N LEU A 72 -27.39 -54.29 -5.67
CA LEU A 72 -27.54 -54.36 -4.22
C LEU A 72 -27.87 -52.98 -3.61
N TYR A 73 -27.25 -51.89 -4.09
CA TYR A 73 -27.59 -50.52 -3.67
C TYR A 73 -29.06 -50.20 -3.97
N MET A 74 -29.52 -50.51 -5.17
CA MET A 74 -30.90 -50.22 -5.60
C MET A 74 -31.94 -51.05 -4.84
N ALA A 75 -31.67 -52.34 -4.61
CA ALA A 75 -32.53 -53.18 -3.77
C ALA A 75 -32.58 -52.67 -2.32
N ALA A 76 -31.43 -52.23 -1.80
CA ALA A 76 -31.34 -51.69 -0.44
C ALA A 76 -32.05 -50.34 -0.28
N GLN A 77 -32.05 -49.48 -1.31
CA GLN A 77 -32.76 -48.20 -1.32
C GLN A 77 -34.28 -48.35 -1.24
N GLU A 78 -34.83 -49.41 -1.86
CA GLU A 78 -36.29 -49.61 -2.01
C GLU A 78 -36.87 -50.66 -1.04
N ASN A 79 -36.10 -51.07 -0.02
CA ASN A 79 -36.50 -52.01 1.03
C ASN A 79 -36.80 -53.45 0.57
N HIS A 80 -36.16 -53.92 -0.50
CA HIS A 80 -36.41 -55.27 -1.05
C HIS A 80 -35.57 -56.34 -0.35
N ASP A 81 -35.93 -56.71 0.89
CA ASP A 81 -35.20 -57.66 1.76
C ASP A 81 -34.85 -58.99 1.07
N ALA A 82 -35.80 -59.62 0.38
CA ALA A 82 -35.57 -60.91 -0.28
C ALA A 82 -34.54 -60.80 -1.42
N VAL A 83 -34.61 -59.72 -2.21
CA VAL A 83 -33.64 -59.42 -3.26
C VAL A 83 -32.26 -59.13 -2.66
N VAL A 84 -32.19 -58.36 -1.58
CA VAL A 84 -30.94 -58.05 -0.86
C VAL A 84 -30.27 -59.34 -0.36
N ARG A 85 -31.03 -60.22 0.32
CA ARG A 85 -30.50 -61.51 0.81
C ARG A 85 -29.99 -62.38 -0.32
N PHE A 86 -30.75 -62.49 -1.41
CA PHE A 86 -30.35 -63.29 -2.56
C PHE A 86 -29.08 -62.74 -3.23
N LEU A 87 -28.99 -61.42 -3.44
CA LEU A 87 -27.81 -60.79 -4.03
C LEU A 87 -26.56 -61.00 -3.16
N LEU A 88 -26.68 -60.83 -1.83
CA LEU A 88 -25.57 -61.08 -0.89
C LEU A 88 -25.12 -62.55 -0.92
N ALA A 89 -26.07 -63.49 -0.91
CA ALA A 89 -25.78 -64.93 -0.99
C ALA A 89 -25.04 -65.31 -2.30
N ASN A 90 -25.22 -64.53 -3.36
CA ASN A 90 -24.56 -64.71 -4.65
C ASN A 90 -23.34 -63.78 -4.86
N GLY A 91 -22.72 -63.31 -3.78
CA GLY A 91 -21.44 -62.60 -3.84
C GLY A 91 -21.54 -61.10 -4.17
N ALA A 92 -22.69 -60.47 -3.96
CA ALA A 92 -22.80 -59.03 -4.07
C ALA A 92 -21.93 -58.33 -3.00
N ASN A 93 -21.09 -57.40 -3.45
CA ASN A 93 -20.14 -56.68 -2.63
C ASN A 93 -20.80 -55.42 -2.06
N GLN A 94 -21.26 -55.51 -0.82
CA GLN A 94 -21.85 -54.39 -0.08
C GLN A 94 -20.88 -53.27 0.31
N SER A 95 -19.58 -53.41 0.02
CA SER A 95 -18.60 -52.33 0.21
C SER A 95 -18.41 -51.43 -1.00
N LEU A 96 -18.99 -51.79 -2.16
CA LEU A 96 -18.98 -50.94 -3.34
C LEU A 96 -19.85 -49.71 -3.08
N ALA A 97 -19.23 -48.53 -3.21
CA ALA A 97 -19.88 -47.25 -3.01
C ALA A 97 -20.17 -46.58 -4.36
N THR A 98 -21.16 -45.69 -4.34
CA THR A 98 -21.42 -44.76 -5.45
C THR A 98 -20.26 -43.78 -5.64
N GLU A 99 -20.28 -42.98 -6.70
CA GLU A 99 -19.29 -41.90 -6.90
C GLU A 99 -19.23 -40.93 -5.71
N ASP A 100 -20.39 -40.67 -5.08
CA ASP A 100 -20.51 -39.83 -3.88
C ASP A 100 -20.09 -40.55 -2.57
N GLY A 101 -19.71 -41.83 -2.65
CA GLY A 101 -19.25 -42.62 -1.51
C GLY A 101 -20.36 -43.29 -0.68
N PHE A 102 -21.60 -43.38 -1.19
CA PHE A 102 -22.68 -44.07 -0.47
C PHE A 102 -22.68 -45.58 -0.74
N THR A 103 -22.76 -46.37 0.32
CA THR A 103 -22.86 -47.83 0.24
C THR A 103 -24.33 -48.28 0.34
N PRO A 104 -24.66 -49.53 0.00
CA PRO A 104 -25.99 -50.10 0.20
C PRO A 104 -26.52 -49.95 1.63
N LEU A 105 -25.64 -50.09 2.63
CA LEU A 105 -26.00 -49.85 4.04
C LEU A 105 -26.35 -48.38 4.28
N ALA A 106 -25.55 -47.44 3.78
CA ALA A 106 -25.78 -46.02 3.96
C ALA A 106 -27.12 -45.56 3.38
N VAL A 107 -27.50 -46.06 2.19
CA VAL A 107 -28.80 -45.71 1.58
C VAL A 107 -29.98 -46.38 2.30
N ALA A 108 -29.86 -47.64 2.73
CA ALA A 108 -30.90 -48.30 3.53
C ALA A 108 -31.18 -47.55 4.83
N MET A 109 -30.12 -47.07 5.50
CA MET A 109 -30.24 -46.24 6.70
C MET A 109 -30.80 -44.85 6.41
N GLN A 110 -30.44 -44.24 5.29
CA GLN A 110 -31.00 -42.95 4.88
C GLN A 110 -32.51 -43.01 4.71
N GLN A 111 -33.02 -44.15 4.21
CA GLN A 111 -34.43 -44.39 3.94
C GLN A 111 -35.21 -45.00 5.12
N GLY A 112 -34.52 -45.45 6.18
CA GLY A 112 -35.16 -46.03 7.38
C GLY A 112 -35.58 -47.49 7.23
N HIS A 113 -34.87 -48.27 6.42
CA HIS A 113 -35.24 -49.65 6.07
C HIS A 113 -34.65 -50.67 7.05
N ASP A 114 -35.20 -50.75 8.27
CA ASP A 114 -34.68 -51.55 9.39
C ASP A 114 -34.33 -53.01 9.05
N LYS A 115 -35.19 -53.68 8.26
CA LYS A 115 -34.99 -55.08 7.87
C LYS A 115 -33.74 -55.25 7.01
N VAL A 116 -33.64 -54.43 5.95
CA VAL A 116 -32.48 -54.42 5.05
C VAL A 116 -31.20 -54.00 5.78
N VAL A 117 -31.27 -53.00 6.67
CA VAL A 117 -30.15 -52.57 7.51
C VAL A 117 -29.62 -53.73 8.35
N THR A 118 -30.52 -54.48 8.99
CA THR A 118 -30.16 -55.67 9.79
C THR A 118 -29.44 -56.70 8.94
N VAL A 119 -29.97 -57.03 7.76
CA VAL A 119 -29.36 -58.00 6.83
C VAL A 119 -27.96 -57.59 6.38
N LEU A 120 -27.79 -56.32 5.99
CA LEU A 120 -26.50 -55.80 5.52
C LEU A 120 -25.46 -55.79 6.65
N LEU A 121 -25.87 -55.47 7.88
CA LEU A 121 -24.99 -55.49 9.06
C LEU A 121 -24.58 -56.91 9.45
N GLU A 122 -25.50 -57.87 9.43
CA GLU A 122 -25.21 -59.28 9.72
C GLU A 122 -24.19 -59.88 8.73
N ASN A 123 -24.23 -59.44 7.46
CA ASN A 123 -23.31 -59.90 6.42
C ASN A 123 -21.97 -59.13 6.40
N ASP A 124 -21.85 -57.97 7.06
CA ASP A 124 -20.63 -57.14 7.04
C ASP A 124 -19.61 -57.59 8.09
N THR A 125 -18.74 -58.54 7.72
CA THR A 125 -17.71 -59.11 8.59
C THR A 125 -16.42 -58.27 8.69
N ARG A 126 -16.25 -57.20 7.90
CA ARG A 126 -14.95 -56.49 7.75
C ARG A 126 -14.94 -55.01 8.14
N GLY A 127 -16.05 -54.44 8.61
CA GLY A 127 -16.11 -53.14 9.28
C GLY A 127 -15.85 -51.88 8.42
N LYS A 128 -15.47 -52.01 7.14
CA LYS A 128 -15.12 -50.88 6.26
C LYS A 128 -16.32 -50.01 5.85
N VAL A 129 -17.54 -50.54 5.90
CA VAL A 129 -18.79 -49.90 5.41
C VAL A 129 -19.45 -49.01 6.47
N ARG A 130 -19.00 -49.11 7.73
CA ARG A 130 -19.70 -48.62 8.92
C ARG A 130 -19.49 -47.13 9.22
N LEU A 131 -18.45 -46.51 8.66
CA LEU A 131 -18.08 -45.11 8.95
C LEU A 131 -19.17 -44.10 8.53
N PRO A 132 -19.78 -44.15 7.32
CA PRO A 132 -20.88 -43.23 6.96
C PRO A 132 -22.20 -43.58 7.67
N ALA A 133 -22.42 -44.88 7.93
CA ALA A 133 -23.65 -45.42 8.50
C ALA A 133 -23.96 -44.84 9.89
N LEU A 134 -22.98 -44.80 10.80
CA LEU A 134 -23.20 -44.29 12.16
C LEU A 134 -23.47 -42.76 12.18
N HIS A 135 -22.87 -41.99 11.26
CA HIS A 135 -23.17 -40.58 11.09
C HIS A 135 -24.60 -40.34 10.57
N ILE A 136 -25.09 -41.20 9.67
CA ILE A 136 -26.47 -41.16 9.17
C ILE A 136 -27.45 -41.52 10.29
N ALA A 137 -27.15 -42.56 11.08
CA ALA A 137 -27.93 -42.91 12.26
C ALA A 137 -28.06 -41.70 13.20
N ALA A 138 -26.92 -41.07 13.54
CA ALA A 138 -26.86 -39.90 14.42
C ALA A 138 -27.67 -38.71 13.90
N LYS A 139 -27.69 -38.50 12.58
CA LYS A 139 -28.53 -37.48 11.93
C LYS A 139 -30.02 -37.77 12.02
N LYS A 140 -30.41 -39.06 11.96
CA LYS A 140 -31.81 -39.52 11.92
C LYS A 140 -32.39 -39.88 13.29
N ASP A 141 -31.58 -39.83 14.35
CA ASP A 141 -31.92 -40.31 15.69
C ASP A 141 -32.24 -41.82 15.74
N ASP A 142 -31.65 -42.60 14.84
CA ASP A 142 -31.91 -44.04 14.74
C ASP A 142 -31.06 -44.83 15.75
N THR A 143 -31.59 -44.94 16.97
CA THR A 143 -30.95 -45.66 18.07
C THR A 143 -30.82 -47.15 17.84
N LYS A 144 -31.71 -47.77 17.05
CA LYS A 144 -31.68 -49.20 16.79
C LYS A 144 -30.52 -49.54 15.86
N ALA A 145 -30.43 -48.86 14.72
CA ALA A 145 -29.32 -49.06 13.79
C ALA A 145 -27.98 -48.68 14.43
N ALA A 146 -27.93 -47.59 15.21
CA ALA A 146 -26.72 -47.22 15.95
C ALA A 146 -26.32 -48.27 17.00
N ALA A 147 -27.27 -48.88 17.70
CA ALA A 147 -26.98 -49.93 18.67
C ALA A 147 -26.38 -51.17 17.99
N LEU A 148 -26.92 -51.57 16.83
CA LEU A 148 -26.38 -52.67 16.02
C LEU A 148 -24.98 -52.34 15.47
N LEU A 149 -24.78 -51.12 14.96
CA LEU A 149 -23.49 -50.65 14.46
C LEU A 149 -22.39 -50.63 15.52
N LEU A 150 -22.77 -50.43 16.79
CA LEU A 150 -21.86 -50.36 17.94
C LEU A 150 -21.75 -51.70 18.70
N GLN A 151 -22.35 -52.79 18.21
CA GLN A 151 -22.07 -54.14 18.73
C GLN A 151 -20.64 -54.56 18.34
N ASN A 152 -19.92 -55.28 19.22
CA ASN A 152 -18.54 -55.76 19.05
C ASN A 152 -17.44 -54.67 19.07
N GLU A 153 -17.37 -53.84 20.12
CA GLU A 153 -16.24 -52.91 20.43
C GLU A 153 -15.87 -51.89 19.33
N HIS A 154 -16.85 -51.40 18.58
CA HIS A 154 -16.61 -50.38 17.56
C HIS A 154 -16.45 -48.99 18.18
N ASN A 155 -15.51 -48.20 17.64
CA ASN A 155 -15.24 -46.84 18.09
C ASN A 155 -16.46 -45.92 17.82
N PRO A 156 -17.12 -45.36 18.84
CA PRO A 156 -18.24 -44.42 18.66
C PRO A 156 -17.80 -43.04 18.15
N ASP A 157 -16.49 -42.72 18.20
CA ASP A 157 -15.89 -41.45 17.77
C ASP A 157 -15.30 -41.51 16.36
N VAL A 158 -15.88 -42.34 15.49
CA VAL A 158 -15.54 -42.35 14.06
C VAL A 158 -15.72 -40.96 13.48
N THR A 159 -14.73 -40.46 12.74
CA THR A 159 -14.79 -39.09 12.21
C THR A 159 -15.15 -39.06 10.74
N SER A 160 -15.97 -38.09 10.37
CA SER A 160 -16.19 -37.68 8.98
C SER A 160 -14.97 -36.92 8.42
N LYS A 161 -14.97 -36.60 7.11
CA LYS A 161 -13.90 -35.81 6.48
C LYS A 161 -13.68 -34.42 7.12
N SER A 162 -14.70 -33.85 7.75
CA SER A 162 -14.62 -32.58 8.49
C SER A 162 -14.12 -32.76 9.93
N GLY A 163 -13.87 -33.98 10.39
CA GLY A 163 -13.47 -34.30 11.76
C GLY A 163 -14.64 -34.42 12.74
N PHE A 164 -15.89 -34.29 12.29
CA PHE A 164 -17.06 -34.44 13.16
C PHE A 164 -17.33 -35.92 13.44
N THR A 165 -17.60 -36.24 14.70
CA THR A 165 -18.07 -37.55 15.15
C THR A 165 -19.61 -37.65 15.06
N PRO A 166 -20.21 -38.86 15.17
CA PRO A 166 -21.65 -39.03 15.31
C PRO A 166 -22.24 -38.16 16.42
N LEU A 167 -21.54 -37.97 17.53
CA LEU A 167 -22.01 -37.13 18.64
C LEU A 167 -22.08 -35.64 18.25
N HIS A 168 -21.16 -35.13 17.41
CA HIS A 168 -21.27 -33.77 16.85
C HIS A 168 -22.51 -33.62 15.97
N ILE A 169 -22.82 -34.63 15.16
CA ILE A 169 -24.01 -34.63 14.30
C ILE A 169 -25.28 -34.69 15.15
N ALA A 170 -25.36 -35.61 16.11
CA ALA A 170 -26.48 -35.67 17.04
C ALA A 170 -26.67 -34.33 17.76
N SER A 171 -25.57 -33.68 18.15
CA SER A 171 -25.58 -32.36 18.78
C SER A 171 -26.09 -31.23 17.89
N HIS A 172 -25.80 -31.28 16.60
CA HIS A 172 -26.32 -30.32 15.61
C HIS A 172 -27.83 -30.42 15.45
N TYR A 173 -28.38 -31.64 15.36
CA TYR A 173 -29.81 -31.84 15.16
C TYR A 173 -30.61 -31.76 16.47
N GLY A 174 -29.97 -32.02 17.61
CA GLY A 174 -30.62 -32.11 18.92
C GLY A 174 -31.19 -33.51 19.18
N ASN A 175 -30.58 -34.54 18.61
CA ASN A 175 -31.06 -35.92 18.68
C ASN A 175 -30.61 -36.58 19.99
N GLU A 176 -31.39 -36.40 21.04
CA GLU A 176 -31.04 -36.78 22.42
C GLU A 176 -30.94 -38.29 22.64
N ALA A 177 -31.81 -39.07 21.99
CA ALA A 177 -31.88 -40.51 22.19
C ALA A 177 -30.60 -41.18 21.69
N ILE A 178 -30.16 -40.85 20.47
CA ILE A 178 -28.92 -41.37 19.93
C ILE A 178 -27.67 -40.80 20.62
N ALA A 179 -27.69 -39.54 21.07
CA ALA A 179 -26.58 -38.99 21.84
C ALA A 179 -26.37 -39.75 23.16
N ASN A 180 -27.44 -40.07 23.89
CA ASN A 180 -27.36 -40.87 25.11
C ASN A 180 -26.83 -42.28 24.86
N LEU A 181 -27.25 -42.90 23.75
CA LEU A 181 -26.73 -44.20 23.32
C LEU A 181 -25.23 -44.11 23.01
N LEU A 182 -24.81 -43.16 22.18
CA LEU A 182 -23.41 -42.94 21.82
C LEU A 182 -22.54 -42.74 23.06
N LEU A 183 -22.97 -41.88 23.99
CA LEU A 183 -22.28 -41.62 25.25
C LEU A 183 -22.23 -42.86 26.15
N SER A 184 -23.29 -43.67 26.21
CA SER A 184 -23.28 -44.95 26.95
C SER A 184 -22.34 -46.00 26.34
N LYS A 185 -22.04 -45.87 25.04
CA LYS A 185 -21.10 -46.71 24.29
C LYS A 185 -19.68 -46.15 24.28
N GLY A 186 -19.39 -45.13 25.09
CA GLY A 186 -18.05 -44.59 25.29
C GLY A 186 -17.65 -43.48 24.33
N ALA A 187 -18.60 -42.80 23.65
CA ALA A 187 -18.29 -41.61 22.87
C ALA A 187 -17.67 -40.52 23.76
N ASP A 188 -16.56 -39.94 23.34
CA ASP A 188 -15.96 -38.81 24.03
C ASP A 188 -16.84 -37.57 23.89
N VAL A 189 -17.48 -37.19 25.01
CA VAL A 189 -18.33 -36.01 25.12
C VAL A 189 -17.57 -34.71 24.77
N ASN A 190 -16.24 -34.72 24.91
CA ASN A 190 -15.34 -33.59 24.69
C ASN A 190 -14.55 -33.70 23.39
N TYR A 191 -14.87 -34.67 22.52
CA TYR A 191 -14.10 -34.89 21.29
C TYR A 191 -13.95 -33.59 20.50
N ALA A 192 -12.72 -33.22 20.19
CA ALA A 192 -12.41 -31.99 19.49
C ALA A 192 -12.26 -32.25 17.99
N ALA A 193 -13.24 -31.81 17.19
CA ALA A 193 -13.14 -31.80 15.75
C ALA A 193 -12.13 -30.75 15.24
N LYS A 194 -12.03 -30.57 13.92
CA LYS A 194 -11.23 -29.49 13.33
C LYS A 194 -11.57 -28.15 13.98
N HIS A 195 -10.53 -27.34 14.22
CA HIS A 195 -10.62 -26.06 14.95
C HIS A 195 -11.05 -26.16 16.42
N ASN A 196 -10.86 -27.33 17.04
CA ASN A 196 -11.21 -27.60 18.44
C ASN A 196 -12.70 -27.37 18.75
N ILE A 197 -13.57 -27.68 17.78
CA ILE A 197 -15.02 -27.61 17.97
C ILE A 197 -15.46 -28.88 18.70
N THR A 198 -16.18 -28.75 19.80
CA THR A 198 -16.72 -29.89 20.57
C THR A 198 -18.22 -30.05 20.33
N PRO A 199 -18.84 -31.21 20.68
CA PRO A 199 -20.28 -31.39 20.59
C PRO A 199 -21.07 -30.29 21.34
N LEU A 200 -20.56 -29.84 22.48
CA LEU A 200 -21.18 -28.76 23.27
C LEU A 200 -21.16 -27.41 22.53
N HIS A 201 -20.09 -27.07 21.81
CA HIS A 201 -20.09 -25.88 20.94
C HIS A 201 -21.16 -25.96 19.86
N VAL A 202 -21.34 -27.14 19.26
CA VAL A 202 -22.33 -27.36 18.20
C VAL A 202 -23.74 -27.23 18.76
N ALA A 203 -24.06 -27.94 19.84
CA ALA A 203 -25.36 -27.86 20.49
C ALA A 203 -25.69 -26.42 20.92
N ALA A 204 -24.70 -25.70 21.45
CA ALA A 204 -24.86 -24.31 21.86
C ALA A 204 -25.08 -23.34 20.69
N LYS A 205 -24.33 -23.51 19.59
CA LYS A 205 -24.48 -22.70 18.37
C LYS A 205 -25.86 -22.86 17.71
N TRP A 206 -26.47 -24.03 17.83
CA TRP A 206 -27.76 -24.34 17.20
C TRP A 206 -28.95 -24.35 18.18
N GLY A 207 -28.75 -23.86 19.40
CA GLY A 207 -29.84 -23.64 20.35
C GLY A 207 -30.47 -24.93 20.89
N LYS A 208 -29.72 -26.04 20.92
CA LYS A 208 -30.25 -27.35 21.34
C LYS A 208 -30.19 -27.49 22.85
N ALA A 209 -31.08 -26.80 23.57
CA ALA A 209 -31.07 -26.71 25.04
C ALA A 209 -31.04 -28.06 25.75
N ASN A 210 -31.92 -29.00 25.37
CA ASN A 210 -31.93 -30.33 25.97
C ASN A 210 -30.63 -31.09 25.72
N MET A 211 -30.09 -31.00 24.50
CA MET A 211 -28.81 -31.59 24.15
C MET A 211 -27.66 -30.99 24.97
N VAL A 212 -27.66 -29.67 25.18
CA VAL A 212 -26.70 -29.01 26.08
C VAL A 212 -26.79 -29.60 27.50
N SER A 213 -28.00 -29.81 28.02
CA SER A 213 -28.21 -30.45 29.33
C SER A 213 -27.67 -31.89 29.36
N VAL A 214 -27.95 -32.70 28.34
CA VAL A 214 -27.43 -34.07 28.19
C VAL A 214 -25.90 -34.06 28.19
N LEU A 215 -25.26 -33.25 27.34
CA LEU A 215 -23.80 -33.18 27.24
C LEU A 215 -23.16 -32.74 28.56
N LEU A 216 -23.68 -31.70 29.22
CA LEU A 216 -23.17 -31.23 30.51
C LEU A 216 -23.34 -32.29 31.60
N SER A 217 -24.47 -32.99 31.66
CA SER A 217 -24.69 -34.08 32.63
C SER A 217 -23.72 -35.25 32.46
N ARG A 218 -23.11 -35.38 31.27
CA ARG A 218 -22.12 -36.40 30.92
C ARG A 218 -20.68 -35.90 30.96
N GLY A 219 -20.43 -34.73 31.57
CA GLY A 219 -19.08 -34.20 31.78
C GLY A 219 -18.50 -33.41 30.60
N ALA A 220 -19.34 -32.85 29.73
CA ALA A 220 -18.87 -31.89 28.72
C ALA A 220 -18.20 -30.69 29.39
N ASN A 221 -17.01 -30.34 28.93
CA ASN A 221 -16.24 -29.20 29.40
C ASN A 221 -16.92 -27.91 28.93
N ILE A 222 -17.61 -27.25 29.88
CA ILE A 222 -18.32 -26.00 29.66
C ILE A 222 -17.41 -24.83 29.24
N GLU A 223 -16.12 -24.94 29.56
CA GLU A 223 -15.08 -23.96 29.22
C GLU A 223 -14.24 -24.35 28.00
N ALA A 224 -14.62 -25.40 27.27
CA ALA A 224 -13.90 -25.80 26.07
C ALA A 224 -13.75 -24.61 25.12
N LYS A 225 -12.57 -24.46 24.50
CA LYS A 225 -12.25 -23.35 23.61
C LYS A 225 -11.95 -23.85 22.20
N THR A 226 -12.58 -23.22 21.21
CA THR A 226 -12.19 -23.40 19.80
C THR A 226 -10.79 -22.85 19.56
N ARG A 227 -10.26 -23.05 18.34
CA ARG A 227 -8.99 -22.46 17.90
C ARG A 227 -8.93 -20.94 18.10
N ASP A 228 -10.05 -20.23 18.02
CA ASP A 228 -10.10 -18.76 18.18
C ASP A 228 -10.51 -18.33 19.59
N GLY A 229 -10.59 -19.27 20.52
CA GLY A 229 -10.92 -19.02 21.92
C GLY A 229 -12.42 -18.86 22.20
N LEU A 230 -13.31 -19.24 21.26
CA LEU A 230 -14.75 -19.22 21.54
C LEU A 230 -15.09 -20.36 22.49
N THR A 231 -15.92 -20.07 23.48
CA THR A 231 -16.55 -21.09 24.35
C THR A 231 -17.97 -21.40 23.86
N PRO A 232 -18.64 -22.46 24.36
CA PRO A 232 -20.05 -22.70 24.06
C PRO A 232 -20.96 -21.50 24.37
N LEU A 233 -20.67 -20.76 25.45
CA LEU A 233 -21.39 -19.53 25.79
C LEU A 233 -21.25 -18.45 24.71
N HIS A 234 -20.06 -18.27 24.14
CA HIS A 234 -19.87 -17.36 23.00
C HIS A 234 -20.71 -17.76 21.79
N CYS A 235 -20.74 -19.07 21.47
CA CYS A 235 -21.50 -19.59 20.34
C CYS A 235 -23.01 -19.38 20.50
N ALA A 236 -23.55 -19.65 21.70
CA ALA A 236 -24.95 -19.44 22.02
C ALA A 236 -25.32 -17.94 21.98
N ALA A 237 -24.49 -17.09 22.60
CA ALA A 237 -24.69 -15.64 22.60
C ALA A 237 -24.63 -15.04 21.19
N ARG A 238 -23.68 -15.47 20.36
CA ARG A 238 -23.51 -15.00 18.96
C ARG A 238 -24.68 -15.38 18.05
N SER A 239 -25.38 -16.45 18.38
CA SER A 239 -26.48 -17.01 17.60
C SER A 239 -27.85 -16.65 18.20
N GLY A 240 -27.87 -15.98 19.35
CA GLY A 240 -29.08 -15.49 20.00
C GLY A 240 -29.92 -16.60 20.64
N HIS A 241 -29.30 -17.64 21.17
CA HIS A 241 -30.00 -18.72 21.86
C HIS A 241 -30.06 -18.46 23.36
N GLU A 242 -30.97 -17.58 23.77
CA GLU A 242 -31.07 -17.05 25.13
C GLU A 242 -31.30 -18.14 26.19
N GLN A 243 -32.12 -19.15 25.90
CA GLN A 243 -32.32 -20.30 26.80
C GLN A 243 -31.04 -21.10 27.05
N VAL A 244 -30.20 -21.25 26.01
CA VAL A 244 -28.91 -21.94 26.14
C VAL A 244 -27.91 -21.06 26.88
N VAL A 245 -27.91 -19.75 26.63
CA VAL A 245 -27.08 -18.79 27.37
C VAL A 245 -27.39 -18.86 28.87
N ASP A 246 -28.66 -18.83 29.24
CA ASP A 246 -29.11 -18.91 30.64
C ASP A 246 -28.67 -20.23 31.28
N MET A 247 -28.97 -21.36 30.63
CA MET A 247 -28.58 -22.68 31.10
C MET A 247 -27.07 -22.82 31.30
N LEU A 248 -26.26 -22.32 30.36
CA LEU A 248 -24.80 -22.39 30.49
C LEU A 248 -24.31 -21.56 31.69
N LEU A 249 -24.88 -20.38 31.94
CA LEU A 249 -24.52 -19.53 33.06
C LEU A 249 -24.93 -20.14 34.41
N GLU A 250 -26.14 -20.70 34.51
CA GLU A 250 -26.61 -21.44 35.70
C GLU A 250 -25.72 -22.64 36.02
N ARG A 251 -25.12 -23.26 35.01
CA ARG A 251 -24.18 -24.39 35.13
C ARG A 251 -22.73 -23.94 35.33
N GLY A 252 -22.49 -22.65 35.58
CA GLY A 252 -21.18 -22.12 35.93
C GLY A 252 -20.27 -21.79 34.74
N ALA A 253 -20.82 -21.56 33.54
CA ALA A 253 -20.00 -21.10 32.42
C ALA A 253 -19.36 -19.74 32.77
N PRO A 254 -18.06 -19.54 32.49
CA PRO A 254 -17.36 -18.30 32.82
C PRO A 254 -17.89 -17.14 31.97
N ILE A 255 -18.68 -16.26 32.59
CA ILE A 255 -19.33 -15.12 31.93
C ILE A 255 -18.34 -14.10 31.36
N SER A 256 -17.16 -13.99 31.97
CA SER A 256 -16.06 -13.10 31.56
C SER A 256 -15.05 -13.78 30.65
N ALA A 257 -15.31 -15.01 30.17
CA ALA A 257 -14.41 -15.67 29.23
C ALA A 257 -14.23 -14.83 27.96
N LYS A 258 -13.00 -14.84 27.44
CA LYS A 258 -12.58 -14.02 26.30
C LYS A 258 -12.11 -14.89 25.15
N THR A 259 -12.46 -14.51 23.93
CA THR A 259 -11.81 -15.00 22.71
C THR A 259 -10.37 -14.48 22.59
N LYS A 260 -9.63 -14.93 21.57
CA LYS A 260 -8.28 -14.41 21.29
C LYS A 260 -8.20 -12.89 21.11
N ASN A 261 -9.26 -12.27 20.58
CA ASN A 261 -9.34 -10.83 20.37
C ASN A 261 -9.98 -10.10 21.57
N GLY A 262 -10.22 -10.79 22.68
CA GLY A 262 -10.82 -10.19 23.88
C GLY A 262 -12.33 -10.02 23.83
N LEU A 263 -13.05 -10.65 22.89
CA LEU A 263 -14.52 -10.57 22.90
C LEU A 263 -15.07 -11.48 23.99
N ALA A 264 -15.96 -10.93 24.82
CA ALA A 264 -16.80 -11.69 25.75
C ALA A 264 -18.15 -12.06 25.13
N ALA A 265 -18.95 -12.90 25.80
CA ALA A 265 -20.28 -13.29 25.33
C ALA A 265 -21.22 -12.09 25.05
N LEU A 266 -21.12 -11.01 25.85
CA LEU A 266 -21.92 -9.79 25.64
C LEU A 266 -21.55 -9.05 24.33
N HIS A 267 -20.28 -9.12 23.92
CA HIS A 267 -19.86 -8.59 22.60
C HIS A 267 -20.48 -9.41 21.47
N MET A 268 -20.54 -10.74 21.64
CA MET A 268 -21.09 -11.66 20.65
C MET A 268 -22.59 -11.44 20.43
N SER A 269 -23.37 -11.30 21.51
CA SER A 269 -24.80 -10.99 21.39
C SER A 269 -25.04 -9.61 20.78
N SER A 270 -24.17 -8.64 21.09
CA SER A 270 -24.22 -7.29 20.50
C SER A 270 -23.90 -7.28 19.01
N GLN A 271 -23.04 -8.19 18.53
CA GLN A 271 -22.73 -8.31 17.11
C GLN A 271 -23.89 -8.88 16.29
N GLY A 272 -24.78 -9.69 16.89
CA GLY A 272 -25.91 -10.34 16.22
C GLY A 272 -27.27 -9.68 16.44
N ASP A 273 -27.33 -8.53 17.12
CA ASP A 273 -28.57 -7.86 17.58
C ASP A 273 -29.47 -8.74 18.47
N HIS A 274 -28.85 -9.63 19.27
CA HIS A 274 -29.57 -10.57 20.11
C HIS A 274 -29.87 -9.95 21.48
N VAL A 275 -30.94 -9.14 21.54
CA VAL A 275 -31.34 -8.37 22.73
C VAL A 275 -31.60 -9.27 23.94
N ASP A 276 -32.29 -10.40 23.78
CA ASP A 276 -32.63 -11.27 24.91
C ASP A 276 -31.44 -12.04 25.45
N ALA A 277 -30.55 -12.54 24.58
CA ALA A 277 -29.28 -13.11 25.02
C ALA A 277 -28.42 -12.08 25.78
N ALA A 278 -28.34 -10.83 25.29
CA ALA A 278 -27.66 -9.74 25.99
C ALA A 278 -28.32 -9.42 27.34
N ARG A 279 -29.66 -9.44 27.42
CA ARG A 279 -30.44 -9.19 28.63
C ARG A 279 -30.15 -10.23 29.70
N ILE A 280 -30.10 -11.51 29.33
CA ILE A 280 -29.77 -12.61 30.23
C ILE A 280 -28.32 -12.48 30.72
N LEU A 281 -27.37 -12.18 29.83
CA LEU A 281 -25.98 -11.94 30.23
C LEU A 281 -25.86 -10.80 31.26
N LEU A 282 -26.55 -9.68 31.05
CA LEU A 282 -26.56 -8.56 31.98
C LEU A 282 -27.32 -8.87 33.28
N TYR A 283 -28.34 -9.73 33.24
CA TYR A 283 -29.02 -10.24 34.43
C TYR A 283 -28.08 -11.08 35.31
N HIS A 284 -27.27 -11.94 34.69
CA HIS A 284 -26.18 -12.69 35.34
C HIS A 284 -24.92 -11.85 35.62
N ARG A 285 -25.04 -10.52 35.62
CA ARG A 285 -23.99 -9.56 35.98
C ARG A 285 -22.76 -9.58 35.07
N ALA A 286 -22.93 -9.85 33.77
CA ALA A 286 -21.88 -9.57 32.79
C ALA A 286 -21.47 -8.09 32.90
N PRO A 287 -20.17 -7.75 32.95
CA PRO A 287 -19.76 -6.35 33.03
C PRO A 287 -20.15 -5.64 31.72
N VAL A 288 -20.98 -4.59 31.84
CA VAL A 288 -21.59 -3.91 30.69
C VAL A 288 -20.55 -3.22 29.80
N ASP A 289 -19.50 -2.67 30.42
CA ASP A 289 -18.37 -1.99 29.77
C ASP A 289 -17.09 -2.85 29.79
N ASP A 290 -17.25 -4.18 29.83
CA ASP A 290 -16.13 -5.08 29.60
C ASP A 290 -15.54 -4.82 28.20
N VAL A 291 -14.21 -4.90 28.06
CA VAL A 291 -13.51 -4.46 26.85
C VAL A 291 -12.78 -5.57 26.11
N THR A 292 -12.64 -5.41 24.79
CA THR A 292 -11.74 -6.22 23.96
C THR A 292 -10.28 -5.81 24.10
N VAL A 293 -9.38 -6.50 23.36
CA VAL A 293 -7.96 -6.11 23.26
C VAL A 293 -7.79 -4.69 22.69
N ASP A 294 -8.70 -4.27 21.80
CA ASP A 294 -8.72 -2.93 21.20
C ASP A 294 -9.56 -1.93 22.03
N TYR A 295 -9.84 -2.26 23.29
CA TYR A 295 -10.65 -1.45 24.21
C TYR A 295 -12.10 -1.21 23.75
N LEU A 296 -12.64 -2.04 22.84
CA LEU A 296 -14.03 -1.92 22.41
C LEU A 296 -14.94 -2.51 23.48
N THR A 297 -15.97 -1.76 23.89
CA THR A 297 -17.09 -2.29 24.69
C THR A 297 -18.16 -2.93 23.80
N ALA A 298 -19.11 -3.63 24.41
CA ALA A 298 -20.29 -4.14 23.70
C ALA A 298 -21.08 -3.03 22.98
N LEU A 299 -21.10 -1.82 23.55
CA LEU A 299 -21.75 -0.64 22.95
C LEU A 299 -21.04 -0.17 21.68
N HIS A 300 -19.70 -0.23 21.63
CA HIS A 300 -18.95 0.04 20.40
C HIS A 300 -19.30 -0.94 19.29
N VAL A 301 -19.43 -2.23 19.62
CA VAL A 301 -19.81 -3.28 18.65
C VAL A 301 -21.23 -3.05 18.13
N ALA A 302 -22.18 -2.74 19.01
CA ALA A 302 -23.56 -2.41 18.61
C ALA A 302 -23.59 -1.17 17.72
N ALA A 303 -22.81 -0.13 18.04
CA ALA A 303 -22.68 1.09 17.24
C ALA A 303 -22.07 0.84 15.86
N HIS A 304 -21.06 -0.02 15.77
CA HIS A 304 -20.46 -0.42 14.49
C HIS A 304 -21.48 -1.11 13.57
N CYS A 305 -22.22 -2.08 14.13
CA CYS A 305 -23.18 -2.85 13.36
C CYS A 305 -24.50 -2.09 13.09
N GLY A 306 -24.80 -1.04 13.87
CA GLY A 306 -26.05 -0.28 13.75
C GLY A 306 -27.23 -0.90 14.51
N HIS A 307 -26.95 -1.73 15.51
CA HIS A 307 -27.94 -2.51 16.25
C HIS A 307 -28.55 -1.70 17.40
N VAL A 308 -29.65 -1.00 17.08
CA VAL A 308 -30.33 -0.08 18.00
C VAL A 308 -30.94 -0.81 19.20
N GLY A 309 -31.43 -2.04 19.01
CA GLY A 309 -32.06 -2.83 20.06
C GLY A 309 -31.10 -3.14 21.19
N VAL A 310 -29.95 -3.75 20.86
CA VAL A 310 -28.92 -4.04 21.87
C VAL A 310 -28.26 -2.77 22.40
N ALA A 311 -27.99 -1.76 21.56
CA ALA A 311 -27.43 -0.49 22.04
C ALA A 311 -28.33 0.17 23.10
N ARG A 312 -29.65 0.17 22.91
CA ARG A 312 -30.61 0.70 23.88
C ARG A 312 -30.55 -0.07 25.19
N LEU A 313 -30.58 -1.40 25.12
CA LEU A 313 -30.48 -2.24 26.31
C LEU A 313 -29.19 -1.96 27.10
N LEU A 314 -28.06 -1.83 26.42
CA LEU A 314 -26.77 -1.55 27.06
C LEU A 314 -26.79 -0.19 27.77
N LEU A 315 -27.31 0.85 27.11
CA LEU A 315 -27.44 2.19 27.69
C LEU A 315 -28.42 2.22 28.87
N ASP A 316 -29.56 1.53 28.77
CA ASP A 316 -30.53 1.37 29.87
C ASP A 316 -29.89 0.64 31.08
N ARG A 317 -28.87 -0.18 30.83
CA ARG A 317 -28.05 -0.85 31.85
C ARG A 317 -26.76 -0.09 32.19
N LYS A 318 -26.74 1.22 31.97
CA LYS A 318 -25.68 2.16 32.35
C LYS A 318 -24.32 1.90 31.67
N ALA A 319 -24.32 1.35 30.45
CA ALA A 319 -23.11 1.39 29.62
C ALA A 319 -22.66 2.84 29.41
N ASP A 320 -21.35 3.10 29.52
CA ASP A 320 -20.81 4.43 29.28
C ASP A 320 -20.88 4.80 27.78
N PRO A 321 -21.73 5.78 27.38
CA PRO A 321 -21.83 6.23 25.99
C PRO A 321 -20.56 6.93 25.49
N ASN A 322 -19.66 7.30 26.40
CA ASN A 322 -18.40 7.99 26.14
C ASN A 322 -17.17 7.10 26.34
N ALA A 323 -17.36 5.79 26.55
CA ALA A 323 -16.26 4.84 26.67
C ALA A 323 -15.29 5.00 25.49
N ARG A 324 -13.99 4.98 25.78
CA ARG A 324 -12.94 5.23 24.78
C ARG A 324 -12.25 3.92 24.41
N ALA A 325 -12.38 3.52 23.16
CA ALA A 325 -11.60 2.45 22.56
C ALA A 325 -10.17 2.91 22.20
N LEU A 326 -9.40 2.03 21.56
CA LEU A 326 -8.08 2.39 21.03
C LEU A 326 -8.15 3.64 20.13
N ASN A 327 -7.14 4.51 20.24
CA ASN A 327 -7.09 5.83 19.59
C ASN A 327 -8.23 6.78 20.00
N GLY A 328 -8.93 6.51 21.10
CA GLY A 328 -9.91 7.44 21.68
C GLY A 328 -11.26 7.46 20.96
N PHE A 329 -11.56 6.45 20.15
CA PHE A 329 -12.87 6.32 19.51
C PHE A 329 -13.94 6.06 20.55
N THR A 330 -15.03 6.83 20.50
CA THR A 330 -16.24 6.54 21.28
C THR A 330 -17.26 5.79 20.40
N PRO A 331 -18.32 5.19 20.98
CA PRO A 331 -19.41 4.60 20.20
C PRO A 331 -20.02 5.59 19.20
N LEU A 332 -20.09 6.88 19.55
CA LEU A 332 -20.61 7.93 18.67
C LEU A 332 -19.73 8.15 17.43
N HIS A 333 -18.41 8.15 17.58
CA HIS A 333 -17.48 8.22 16.44
C HIS A 333 -17.68 7.04 15.48
N ILE A 334 -17.80 5.83 16.02
CA ILE A 334 -18.00 4.61 15.22
C ILE A 334 -19.35 4.66 14.50
N ALA A 335 -20.43 5.05 15.20
CA ALA A 335 -21.75 5.20 14.59
C ALA A 335 -21.72 6.22 13.45
N CYS A 336 -21.00 7.34 13.61
CA CYS A 336 -20.80 8.33 12.55
C CYS A 336 -20.00 7.76 11.38
N LYS A 337 -18.86 7.09 11.64
CA LYS A 337 -18.01 6.44 10.61
C LYS A 337 -18.80 5.43 9.77
N LYS A 338 -19.68 4.65 10.41
CA LYS A 338 -20.45 3.56 9.77
C LYS A 338 -21.84 4.01 9.30
N ASN A 339 -22.12 5.31 9.31
CA ASN A 339 -23.40 5.89 8.89
C ASN A 339 -24.64 5.30 9.59
N ARG A 340 -24.62 5.21 10.92
CA ARG A 340 -25.69 4.61 11.75
C ARG A 340 -26.54 5.66 12.45
N ILE A 341 -27.31 6.43 11.69
CA ILE A 341 -28.09 7.59 12.22
C ILE A 341 -28.95 7.25 13.44
N LYS A 342 -29.70 6.14 13.42
CA LYS A 342 -30.55 5.74 14.56
C LYS A 342 -29.75 5.44 15.84
N VAL A 343 -28.51 4.98 15.71
CA VAL A 343 -27.62 4.78 16.86
C VAL A 343 -27.00 6.11 17.30
N VAL A 344 -26.66 7.01 16.38
CA VAL A 344 -26.24 8.37 16.70
C VAL A 344 -27.30 9.09 17.53
N GLU A 345 -28.56 9.10 17.07
CA GLU A 345 -29.71 9.67 17.80
C GLU A 345 -29.83 9.10 19.21
N LEU A 346 -29.74 7.77 19.31
CA LEU A 346 -29.85 7.06 20.58
C LEU A 346 -28.70 7.41 21.54
N LEU A 347 -27.47 7.47 21.05
CA LEU A 347 -26.28 7.77 21.84
C LEU A 347 -26.32 9.20 22.39
N LEU A 348 -26.67 10.20 21.57
CA LEU A 348 -26.82 11.58 22.03
C LEU A 348 -27.92 11.70 23.09
N LYS A 349 -29.05 11.00 22.90
CA LYS A 349 -30.13 10.96 23.90
C LYS A 349 -29.67 10.40 25.26
N HIS A 350 -28.66 9.55 25.29
CA HIS A 350 -28.10 8.97 26.52
C HIS A 350 -26.83 9.68 26.99
N GLY A 351 -26.54 10.90 26.51
CA GLY A 351 -25.43 11.70 27.01
C GLY A 351 -24.06 11.38 26.39
N ALA A 352 -24.03 10.79 25.18
CA ALA A 352 -22.79 10.80 24.40
C ALA A 352 -22.36 12.24 24.10
N SER A 353 -21.10 12.56 24.39
CA SER A 353 -20.52 13.86 24.16
C SER A 353 -20.35 14.09 22.67
N ILE A 354 -21.07 15.08 22.16
CA ILE A 354 -21.07 15.46 20.75
C ILE A 354 -19.70 16.02 20.29
N GLU A 355 -18.91 16.53 21.25
CA GLU A 355 -17.57 17.08 21.05
C GLU A 355 -16.45 16.19 21.60
N ALA A 356 -16.72 14.91 21.88
CA ALA A 356 -15.67 13.97 22.25
C ALA A 356 -14.60 13.92 21.15
N THR A 357 -13.31 13.87 21.52
CA THR A 357 -12.22 13.81 20.55
C THR A 357 -11.45 12.50 20.61
N THR A 358 -11.06 11.97 19.44
CA THR A 358 -10.03 10.92 19.34
C THR A 358 -8.65 11.43 19.79
N GLU A 359 -7.64 10.55 19.89
CA GLU A 359 -6.25 10.95 20.18
C GLU A 359 -5.66 11.90 19.13
N SER A 360 -6.19 11.90 17.90
CA SER A 360 -5.81 12.85 16.85
C SER A 360 -6.65 14.14 16.85
N GLY A 361 -7.56 14.29 17.82
CA GLY A 361 -8.45 15.46 17.92
C GLY A 361 -9.67 15.42 16.99
N LEU A 362 -10.05 14.26 16.44
CA LEU A 362 -11.24 14.19 15.58
C LEU A 362 -12.49 14.13 16.45
N THR A 363 -13.49 14.96 16.14
CA THR A 363 -14.85 14.87 16.71
C THR A 363 -15.75 13.98 15.86
N PRO A 364 -16.95 13.57 16.34
CA PRO A 364 -17.95 12.90 15.52
C PRO A 364 -18.28 13.65 14.22
N LEU A 365 -18.35 14.99 14.28
CA LEU A 365 -18.62 15.84 13.11
C LEU A 365 -17.48 15.77 12.08
N HIS A 366 -16.21 15.75 12.52
CA HIS A 366 -15.07 15.53 11.62
C HIS A 366 -15.20 14.20 10.87
N VAL A 367 -15.49 13.12 11.60
CA VAL A 367 -15.61 11.77 11.03
C VAL A 367 -16.77 11.71 10.05
N ALA A 368 -17.96 12.19 10.43
CA ALA A 368 -19.13 12.21 9.56
C ALA A 368 -18.89 13.06 8.30
N SER A 369 -18.21 14.19 8.44
CA SER A 369 -17.91 15.11 7.33
C SER A 369 -16.93 14.51 6.33
N PHE A 370 -15.87 13.84 6.80
CA PHE A 370 -14.93 13.14 5.93
C PHE A 370 -15.58 11.95 5.22
N MET A 371 -16.45 11.20 5.91
CA MET A 371 -17.14 10.03 5.36
C MET A 371 -18.33 10.38 4.45
N GLY A 372 -18.72 11.65 4.33
CA GLY A 372 -19.86 12.07 3.52
C GLY A 372 -21.23 11.67 4.11
N CYS A 373 -21.32 11.48 5.43
CA CYS A 373 -22.55 11.03 6.10
C CYS A 373 -23.52 12.21 6.30
N MET A 374 -24.12 12.69 5.21
CA MET A 374 -24.93 13.91 5.15
C MET A 374 -25.99 14.03 6.25
N ASN A 375 -26.84 13.02 6.42
CA ASN A 375 -27.91 13.06 7.44
C ASN A 375 -27.36 13.14 8.86
N ILE A 376 -26.19 12.51 9.11
CA ILE A 376 -25.52 12.59 10.41
C ILE A 376 -24.90 13.96 10.61
N VAL A 377 -24.25 14.54 9.60
CA VAL A 377 -23.70 15.91 9.67
C VAL A 377 -24.81 16.91 10.00
N ILE A 378 -25.95 16.85 9.28
CA ILE A 378 -27.11 17.71 9.56
C ILE A 378 -27.58 17.52 11.00
N TYR A 379 -27.75 16.27 11.43
CA TYR A 379 -28.24 15.97 12.77
C TYR A 379 -27.28 16.44 13.87
N LEU A 380 -25.96 16.25 13.71
CA LEU A 380 -24.96 16.70 14.68
C LEU A 380 -24.97 18.23 14.79
N VAL A 381 -24.99 18.94 13.66
CA VAL A 381 -25.01 20.41 13.64
C VAL A 381 -26.31 20.97 14.24
N GLN A 382 -27.45 20.33 13.99
CA GLN A 382 -28.73 20.68 14.63
C GLN A 382 -28.72 20.46 16.16
N ASN A 383 -27.85 19.58 16.66
CA ASN A 383 -27.62 19.35 18.08
C ASN A 383 -26.38 20.12 18.58
N GLU A 384 -26.07 21.26 17.97
CA GLU A 384 -25.04 22.22 18.40
C GLU A 384 -23.59 21.70 18.32
N ALA A 385 -23.29 20.73 17.43
CA ALA A 385 -21.90 20.36 17.14
C ALA A 385 -21.15 21.55 16.50
N GLY A 386 -19.99 21.88 17.07
CA GLY A 386 -19.15 22.99 16.63
C GLY A 386 -18.52 22.72 15.26
N PRO A 387 -18.85 23.51 14.20
CA PRO A 387 -18.34 23.26 12.84
C PRO A 387 -16.87 23.65 12.64
N ASP A 388 -16.25 24.29 13.64
CA ASP A 388 -14.87 24.81 13.58
C ASP A 388 -13.94 24.24 14.65
N VAL A 389 -14.37 23.16 15.33
CA VAL A 389 -13.50 22.45 16.28
C VAL A 389 -12.28 21.93 15.52
N LYS A 390 -11.10 22.04 16.13
CA LYS A 390 -9.83 21.74 15.48
C LYS A 390 -9.25 20.43 15.95
N THR A 391 -8.77 19.63 15.00
CA THR A 391 -7.90 18.48 15.28
C THR A 391 -6.54 18.90 15.83
N VAL A 392 -5.70 17.93 16.21
CA VAL A 392 -4.28 18.18 16.58
C VAL A 392 -3.49 18.85 15.44
N ARG A 393 -3.92 18.68 14.17
CA ARG A 393 -3.33 19.35 13.00
C ARG A 393 -3.96 20.71 12.69
N GLY A 394 -4.87 21.20 13.53
CA GLY A 394 -5.61 22.44 13.30
C GLY A 394 -6.71 22.33 12.23
N GLU A 395 -6.91 21.16 11.62
CA GLU A 395 -7.95 20.95 10.60
C GLU A 395 -9.34 20.93 11.25
N THR A 396 -10.30 21.60 10.61
CA THR A 396 -11.73 21.59 10.96
C THR A 396 -12.50 20.56 10.11
N PRO A 397 -13.77 20.24 10.42
CA PRO A 397 -14.62 19.40 9.56
C PRO A 397 -14.65 19.86 8.09
N LEU A 398 -14.62 21.17 7.85
CA LEU A 398 -14.60 21.76 6.51
C LEU A 398 -13.33 21.40 5.72
N HIS A 399 -12.16 21.36 6.37
CA HIS A 399 -10.91 20.91 5.75
C HIS A 399 -11.00 19.44 5.33
N LEU A 400 -11.55 18.59 6.21
CA LEU A 400 -11.69 17.17 5.95
C LEU A 400 -12.73 16.88 4.85
N ALA A 401 -13.83 17.62 4.82
CA ALA A 401 -14.83 17.55 3.75
C ALA A 401 -14.23 17.97 2.39
N ALA A 402 -13.45 19.06 2.35
CA ALA A 402 -12.73 19.48 1.14
C ALA A 402 -11.73 18.42 0.65
N ARG A 403 -10.99 17.80 1.58
CA ARG A 403 -10.03 16.73 1.29
C ARG A 403 -10.69 15.46 0.75
N ALA A 404 -11.86 15.12 1.28
CA ALA A 404 -12.62 13.94 0.88
C ALA A 404 -13.59 14.19 -0.30
N ASN A 405 -13.52 15.36 -0.93
CA ASN A 405 -14.37 15.77 -2.04
C ASN A 405 -15.89 15.73 -1.73
N GLN A 406 -16.29 16.20 -0.55
CA GLN A 406 -17.67 16.12 -0.04
C GLN A 406 -18.44 17.43 -0.24
N THR A 407 -18.80 17.76 -1.48
CA THR A 407 -19.41 19.05 -1.86
C THR A 407 -20.68 19.40 -1.08
N ASP A 408 -21.59 18.44 -0.88
CA ASP A 408 -22.83 18.68 -0.13
C ASP A 408 -22.58 18.96 1.35
N ILE A 409 -21.62 18.25 1.94
CA ILE A 409 -21.21 18.46 3.33
C ILE A 409 -20.61 19.86 3.50
N ILE A 410 -19.76 20.29 2.56
CA ILE A 410 -19.18 21.65 2.57
C ILE A 410 -20.29 22.69 2.57
N ARG A 411 -21.31 22.53 1.71
CA ARG A 411 -22.46 23.44 1.66
C ARG A 411 -23.22 23.47 2.99
N ILE A 412 -23.43 22.31 3.62
CA ILE A 412 -24.11 22.21 4.92
C ILE A 412 -23.28 22.91 6.00
N LEU A 413 -21.98 22.63 6.10
CA LEU A 413 -21.10 23.24 7.10
C LEU A 413 -21.05 24.77 6.95
N LEU A 414 -20.87 25.28 5.74
CA LEU A 414 -20.82 26.73 5.48
C LEU A 414 -22.15 27.43 5.80
N ARG A 415 -23.29 26.80 5.47
CA ARG A 415 -24.62 27.33 5.84
C ARG A 415 -24.88 27.35 7.33
N ASN A 416 -24.15 26.55 8.10
CA ASN A 416 -24.24 26.46 9.55
C ASN A 416 -23.04 27.11 10.25
N GLY A 417 -22.42 28.11 9.62
CA GLY A 417 -21.46 29.00 10.29
C GLY A 417 -20.02 28.49 10.35
N ALA A 418 -19.64 27.44 9.61
CA ALA A 418 -18.24 27.05 9.48
C ALA A 418 -17.41 28.20 8.87
N GLN A 419 -16.25 28.49 9.46
CA GLN A 419 -15.33 29.49 8.94
C GLN A 419 -14.69 29.02 7.63
N VAL A 420 -15.07 29.67 6.52
CA VAL A 420 -14.59 29.33 5.17
C VAL A 420 -13.06 29.40 5.05
N ASP A 421 -12.43 30.37 5.74
CA ASP A 421 -10.97 30.58 5.78
C ASP A 421 -10.33 30.06 7.08
N ALA A 422 -10.94 29.08 7.74
CA ALA A 422 -10.34 28.42 8.88
C ALA A 422 -8.89 27.97 8.54
N ARG A 423 -7.95 28.23 9.45
CA ARG A 423 -6.53 27.92 9.24
C ARG A 423 -6.10 26.69 10.04
N ALA A 424 -5.64 25.68 9.31
CA ALA A 424 -4.97 24.49 9.84
C ALA A 424 -3.46 24.72 10.01
N ARG A 425 -2.71 23.65 10.31
CA ARG A 425 -1.24 23.66 10.33
C ARG A 425 -0.68 24.20 9.00
N GLU A 426 0.45 24.90 9.10
CA GLU A 426 1.03 25.70 8.00
C GLU A 426 0.10 26.79 7.44
N GLN A 427 -0.92 27.20 8.20
CA GLN A 427 -1.92 28.20 7.81
C GLN A 427 -2.68 27.85 6.52
N GLN A 428 -2.84 26.57 6.20
CA GLN A 428 -3.67 26.15 5.06
C GLN A 428 -5.15 26.35 5.36
N THR A 429 -5.88 26.82 4.36
CA THR A 429 -7.35 26.91 4.35
C THR A 429 -7.95 25.77 3.53
N PRO A 430 -9.27 25.52 3.62
CA PRO A 430 -9.96 24.56 2.74
C PRO A 430 -9.76 24.85 1.25
N LEU A 431 -9.66 26.13 0.86
CA LEU A 431 -9.39 26.53 -0.53
C LEU A 431 -8.04 26.02 -1.02
N HIS A 432 -6.98 26.10 -0.19
CA HIS A 432 -5.67 25.53 -0.52
C HIS A 432 -5.71 24.01 -0.73
N ILE A 433 -6.51 23.29 0.06
CA ILE A 433 -6.68 21.84 -0.09
C ILE A 433 -7.40 21.54 -1.41
N ALA A 434 -8.52 22.22 -1.68
CA ALA A 434 -9.29 22.04 -2.90
C ALA A 434 -8.45 22.35 -4.16
N SER A 435 -7.65 23.42 -4.13
CA SER A 435 -6.77 23.78 -5.23
C SER A 435 -5.64 22.79 -5.46
N ARG A 436 -5.10 22.16 -4.40
CA ARG A 436 -4.11 21.08 -4.53
C ARG A 436 -4.69 19.85 -5.23
N LEU A 437 -5.92 19.49 -4.86
CA LEU A 437 -6.59 18.28 -5.34
C LEU A 437 -7.24 18.46 -6.72
N GLY A 438 -7.29 19.67 -7.28
CA GLY A 438 -7.93 19.92 -8.57
C GLY A 438 -9.46 19.99 -8.52
N ASN A 439 -10.06 20.13 -7.33
CA ASN A 439 -11.50 20.05 -7.17
C ASN A 439 -12.17 21.40 -7.50
N VAL A 440 -12.44 21.64 -8.79
CA VAL A 440 -13.01 22.90 -9.32
C VAL A 440 -14.33 23.27 -8.63
N ASP A 441 -15.26 22.32 -8.48
CA ASP A 441 -16.57 22.57 -7.85
C ASP A 441 -16.45 23.05 -6.40
N ILE A 442 -15.49 22.50 -5.65
CA ILE A 442 -15.24 22.89 -4.26
C ILE A 442 -14.56 24.26 -4.21
N VAL A 443 -13.62 24.54 -5.11
CA VAL A 443 -12.99 25.86 -5.23
C VAL A 443 -14.07 26.92 -5.49
N MET A 444 -14.95 26.70 -6.47
CA MET A 444 -16.07 27.60 -6.75
C MET A 444 -17.00 27.76 -5.55
N LEU A 445 -17.37 26.66 -4.89
CA LEU A 445 -18.26 26.68 -3.74
C LEU A 445 -17.66 27.49 -2.57
N LEU A 446 -16.37 27.31 -2.27
CA LEU A 446 -15.69 28.05 -1.21
C LEU A 446 -15.61 29.55 -1.54
N LEU A 447 -15.26 29.92 -2.78
CA LEU A 447 -15.21 31.31 -3.23
C LEU A 447 -16.60 31.99 -3.18
N GLN A 448 -17.66 31.29 -3.60
CA GLN A 448 -19.05 31.78 -3.49
C GLN A 448 -19.48 32.04 -2.03
N HIS A 449 -18.89 31.32 -1.08
CA HIS A 449 -19.11 31.51 0.35
C HIS A 449 -18.08 32.44 1.01
N GLY A 450 -17.35 33.23 0.21
CA GLY A 450 -16.50 34.32 0.70
C GLY A 450 -15.08 33.90 1.10
N ALA A 451 -14.57 32.75 0.62
CA ALA A 451 -13.15 32.41 0.80
C ALA A 451 -12.26 33.50 0.18
N SER A 452 -11.30 34.01 0.95
CA SER A 452 -10.31 34.96 0.43
C SER A 452 -9.37 34.23 -0.55
N VAL A 453 -9.47 34.61 -1.82
CA VAL A 453 -8.74 33.98 -2.95
C VAL A 453 -7.22 34.00 -2.76
N ASP A 454 -6.69 35.08 -2.16
CA ASP A 454 -5.27 35.29 -1.90
C ASP A 454 -4.86 35.02 -0.45
N SER A 455 -5.68 34.27 0.30
CA SER A 455 -5.25 33.73 1.60
C SER A 455 -3.92 32.99 1.45
N THR A 456 -3.00 33.22 2.39
CA THR A 456 -1.65 32.65 2.32
C THR A 456 -1.39 31.59 3.38
N THR A 457 -0.69 30.54 3.00
CA THR A 457 -0.02 29.61 3.93
C THR A 457 1.16 30.29 4.67
N LYS A 458 1.80 29.57 5.61
CA LYS A 458 2.96 30.03 6.37
C LYS A 458 4.16 30.43 5.48
N ASP A 459 4.34 29.75 4.34
CA ASP A 459 5.37 30.06 3.35
C ASP A 459 4.88 30.99 2.23
N LEU A 460 3.77 31.68 2.47
CA LEU A 460 3.15 32.65 1.57
C LEU A 460 2.65 32.07 0.24
N TYR A 461 2.41 30.77 0.14
CA TYR A 461 1.67 30.20 -0.99
C TYR A 461 0.21 30.61 -0.90
N THR A 462 -0.35 31.13 -1.99
CA THR A 462 -1.80 31.28 -2.22
C THR A 462 -2.38 30.03 -2.88
N ALA A 463 -3.70 29.97 -3.04
CA ALA A 463 -4.38 28.92 -3.79
C ALA A 463 -3.86 28.83 -5.24
N LEU A 464 -3.60 29.97 -5.89
CA LEU A 464 -3.09 30.02 -7.27
C LEU A 464 -1.65 29.49 -7.38
N HIS A 465 -0.80 29.74 -6.39
CA HIS A 465 0.53 29.13 -6.32
C HIS A 465 0.46 27.60 -6.26
N ILE A 466 -0.47 27.07 -5.46
CA ILE A 466 -0.67 25.63 -5.34
C ILE A 466 -1.18 25.06 -6.66
N ALA A 467 -2.19 25.69 -7.28
CA ALA A 467 -2.71 25.26 -8.58
C ALA A 467 -1.59 25.26 -9.66
N ALA A 468 -0.75 26.29 -9.68
CA ALA A 468 0.39 26.37 -10.60
C ALA A 468 1.49 25.35 -10.33
N LYS A 469 1.70 24.97 -9.07
CA LYS A 469 2.65 23.91 -8.68
C LYS A 469 2.14 22.50 -9.04
N GLU A 470 0.85 22.25 -8.88
CA GLU A 470 0.24 20.93 -9.08
C GLU A 470 -0.28 20.73 -10.51
N GLY A 471 -0.23 21.77 -11.36
CA GLY A 471 -0.65 21.69 -12.76
C GLY A 471 -2.17 21.74 -12.98
N GLN A 472 -2.91 22.36 -12.06
CA GLN A 472 -4.38 22.40 -12.08
C GLN A 472 -4.88 23.62 -12.86
N ASP A 473 -4.96 23.54 -14.18
CA ASP A 473 -5.27 24.70 -15.03
C ASP A 473 -6.72 25.18 -14.94
N GLU A 474 -7.72 24.29 -14.80
CA GLU A 474 -9.11 24.71 -14.60
C GLU A 474 -9.30 25.41 -13.24
N VAL A 475 -8.68 24.88 -12.18
CA VAL A 475 -8.66 25.54 -10.87
C VAL A 475 -7.99 26.91 -10.97
N ALA A 476 -6.84 26.99 -11.65
CA ALA A 476 -6.16 28.26 -11.86
C ALA A 476 -7.04 29.27 -12.61
N SER A 477 -7.83 28.83 -13.61
CA SER A 477 -8.76 29.69 -14.35
C SER A 477 -9.83 30.25 -13.42
N VAL A 478 -10.47 29.40 -12.62
CA VAL A 478 -11.51 29.82 -11.66
C VAL A 478 -10.94 30.79 -10.63
N LEU A 479 -9.75 30.54 -10.09
CA LEU A 479 -9.11 31.43 -9.14
C LEU A 479 -8.84 32.82 -9.76
N LEU A 480 -8.34 32.87 -11.00
CA LEU A 480 -8.08 34.12 -11.73
C LEU A 480 -9.36 34.88 -12.05
N GLU A 481 -10.43 34.19 -12.43
CA GLU A 481 -11.76 34.78 -12.63
C GLU A 481 -12.35 35.39 -11.35
N ASN A 482 -11.92 34.90 -10.18
CA ASN A 482 -12.29 35.43 -8.87
C ASN A 482 -11.22 36.37 -8.28
N GLY A 483 -10.33 36.92 -9.12
CA GLY A 483 -9.42 38.00 -8.74
C GLY A 483 -8.15 37.55 -8.01
N ALA A 484 -7.72 36.29 -8.16
CA ALA A 484 -6.43 35.84 -7.64
C ALA A 484 -5.27 36.68 -8.19
N SER A 485 -4.35 37.12 -7.33
CA SER A 485 -3.20 37.92 -7.74
C SER A 485 -2.18 37.10 -8.52
N LEU A 486 -1.81 37.60 -9.70
CA LEU A 486 -0.74 37.06 -10.55
C LEU A 486 0.67 37.38 -10.02
N GLU A 487 0.77 38.39 -9.16
CA GLU A 487 2.02 38.95 -8.65
C GLU A 487 2.30 38.58 -7.19
N ALA A 488 1.36 37.93 -6.51
CA ALA A 488 1.60 37.41 -5.17
C ALA A 488 2.86 36.56 -5.16
N THR A 489 3.68 36.70 -4.12
CA THR A 489 4.94 35.97 -4.02
C THR A 489 5.00 35.10 -2.77
N THR A 490 5.53 33.89 -2.92
CA THR A 490 5.89 33.02 -1.79
C THR A 490 7.00 33.64 -0.92
N LYS A 491 7.32 33.01 0.21
CA LYS A 491 8.47 33.38 1.04
C LYS A 491 9.80 33.33 0.30
N LYS A 492 9.91 32.59 -0.82
CA LYS A 492 11.08 32.57 -1.71
C LYS A 492 10.99 33.59 -2.85
N GLY A 493 9.94 34.42 -2.88
CA GLY A 493 9.70 35.42 -3.91
C GLY A 493 9.10 34.86 -5.21
N PHE A 494 8.83 33.56 -5.30
CA PHE A 494 8.23 32.98 -6.51
C PHE A 494 6.77 33.39 -6.64
N THR A 495 6.41 33.88 -7.83
CA THR A 495 5.03 34.06 -8.30
C THR A 495 4.43 32.72 -8.78
N PRO A 496 3.13 32.63 -9.09
CA PRO A 496 2.56 31.44 -9.70
C PRO A 496 3.26 31.03 -11.00
N LEU A 497 3.70 31.99 -11.82
CA LEU A 497 4.41 31.72 -13.07
C LEU A 497 5.80 31.09 -12.84
N HIS A 498 6.51 31.47 -11.76
CA HIS A 498 7.75 30.79 -11.37
C HIS A 498 7.51 29.33 -11.01
N LEU A 499 6.41 29.01 -10.33
CA LEU A 499 6.09 27.64 -9.97
C LEU A 499 5.67 26.81 -11.19
N ALA A 500 4.86 27.38 -12.08
CA ALA A 500 4.54 26.74 -13.36
C ALA A 500 5.82 26.45 -14.17
N ALA A 501 6.78 27.39 -14.19
CA ALA A 501 8.08 27.22 -14.82
C ALA A 501 8.96 26.18 -14.12
N LYS A 502 8.98 26.12 -12.78
CA LYS A 502 9.75 25.12 -12.01
C LYS A 502 9.28 23.68 -12.24
N TYR A 503 7.98 23.50 -12.35
CA TYR A 503 7.35 22.17 -12.44
C TYR A 503 6.93 21.78 -13.85
N GLY A 504 7.15 22.64 -14.86
CA GLY A 504 6.90 22.32 -16.27
C GLY A 504 5.44 22.36 -16.69
N HIS A 505 4.57 23.05 -15.93
CA HIS A 505 3.13 23.05 -16.16
C HIS A 505 2.72 24.03 -17.26
N MET A 506 2.88 23.56 -18.50
CA MET A 506 2.62 24.30 -19.73
C MET A 506 1.25 24.98 -19.79
N ASN A 507 0.17 24.26 -19.47
CA ASN A 507 -1.19 24.80 -19.58
C ASN A 507 -1.41 25.94 -18.59
N VAL A 508 -0.92 25.80 -17.36
CA VAL A 508 -1.00 26.86 -16.35
C VAL A 508 -0.14 28.06 -16.75
N ALA A 509 1.08 27.83 -17.25
CA ALA A 509 1.93 28.92 -17.75
C ALA A 509 1.26 29.70 -18.90
N LYS A 510 0.66 28.99 -19.88
CA LYS A 510 -0.12 29.60 -20.97
C LYS A 510 -1.28 30.43 -20.43
N LEU A 511 -2.03 29.89 -19.47
CA LEU A 511 -3.16 30.57 -18.86
C LEU A 511 -2.73 31.86 -18.13
N LEU A 512 -1.69 31.78 -17.30
CA LEU A 512 -1.16 32.92 -16.56
C LEU A 512 -0.69 34.04 -17.51
N LEU A 513 0.07 33.69 -18.55
CA LEU A 513 0.55 34.66 -19.54
C LEU A 513 -0.57 35.26 -20.38
N ARG A 514 -1.65 34.50 -20.67
CA ARG A 514 -2.86 35.04 -21.32
C ARG A 514 -3.63 36.03 -20.45
N ARG A 515 -3.42 36.00 -19.13
CA ARG A 515 -4.00 36.95 -18.17
C ARG A 515 -3.01 38.05 -17.79
N ASP A 516 -2.00 38.29 -18.63
CA ASP A 516 -0.99 39.34 -18.46
C ASP A 516 -0.14 39.20 -17.19
N ALA A 517 0.16 37.96 -16.76
CA ALA A 517 1.15 37.72 -15.73
C ALA A 517 2.50 38.33 -16.14
N PRO A 518 3.19 39.09 -15.26
CA PRO A 518 4.48 39.68 -15.62
C PRO A 518 5.51 38.59 -15.94
N VAL A 519 5.86 38.49 -17.22
CA VAL A 519 6.70 37.40 -17.76
C VAL A 519 8.11 37.39 -17.12
N ASP A 520 8.63 38.58 -16.81
CA ASP A 520 9.94 38.80 -16.18
C ASP A 520 9.81 39.20 -14.70
N ALA A 521 8.72 38.79 -14.02
CA ALA A 521 8.60 38.98 -12.57
C ALA A 521 9.87 38.47 -11.88
N GLN A 522 10.46 39.28 -11.01
CA GLN A 522 11.67 38.91 -10.29
C GLN A 522 11.32 38.42 -8.89
N GLY A 523 11.68 37.16 -8.60
CA GLY A 523 11.58 36.63 -7.25
C GLY A 523 12.70 37.11 -6.32
N LYS A 524 12.90 36.40 -5.20
CA LYS A 524 14.09 36.67 -4.39
C LYS A 524 15.31 36.33 -5.23
N ASN A 525 16.35 37.14 -5.06
CA ASN A 525 17.59 37.04 -5.81
C ASN A 525 17.49 37.38 -7.30
N GLY A 526 16.44 38.08 -7.75
CA GLY A 526 16.35 38.58 -9.13
C GLY A 526 16.09 37.49 -10.17
N VAL A 527 15.77 36.28 -9.74
CA VAL A 527 15.47 35.13 -10.60
C VAL A 527 14.12 35.37 -11.26
N THR A 528 14.03 35.21 -12.58
CA THR A 528 12.77 35.28 -13.36
C THR A 528 12.23 33.89 -13.68
N PRO A 529 10.97 33.72 -14.12
CA PRO A 529 10.45 32.43 -14.58
C PRO A 529 11.32 31.77 -15.65
N LEU A 530 11.95 32.54 -16.54
CA LEU A 530 12.83 32.00 -17.58
C LEU A 530 14.10 31.39 -16.99
N HIS A 531 14.72 32.03 -15.97
CA HIS A 531 15.85 31.43 -15.24
C HIS A 531 15.45 30.09 -14.60
N VAL A 532 14.25 30.02 -14.03
CA VAL A 532 13.72 28.80 -13.41
C VAL A 532 13.46 27.71 -14.45
N ALA A 533 12.80 28.05 -15.57
CA ALA A 533 12.54 27.11 -16.66
C ALA A 533 13.85 26.57 -17.25
N SER A 534 14.87 27.41 -17.42
CA SER A 534 16.22 26.97 -17.73
C SER A 534 16.71 26.03 -16.64
N HIS A 535 16.83 26.44 -15.38
CA HIS A 535 17.40 25.59 -14.32
C HIS A 535 16.82 24.16 -14.24
N TYR A 536 15.50 24.01 -14.42
CA TYR A 536 14.81 22.71 -14.34
C TYR A 536 14.57 22.01 -15.69
N ASP A 537 15.15 22.53 -16.78
CA ASP A 537 15.10 21.96 -18.13
C ASP A 537 13.68 21.85 -18.73
N HIS A 538 12.83 22.85 -18.47
CA HIS A 538 11.47 22.89 -19.01
C HIS A 538 11.44 23.64 -20.34
N GLN A 539 11.97 23.00 -21.37
CA GLN A 539 12.18 23.56 -22.72
C GLN A 539 10.94 24.26 -23.30
N ASN A 540 9.80 23.56 -23.30
CA ASN A 540 8.57 24.11 -23.85
C ASN A 540 8.10 25.36 -23.08
N VAL A 541 8.27 25.39 -21.76
CA VAL A 541 7.90 26.56 -20.95
C VAL A 541 8.88 27.71 -21.19
N ALA A 542 10.18 27.42 -21.32
CA ALA A 542 11.19 28.43 -21.68
C ALA A 542 10.87 29.08 -23.05
N LEU A 543 10.54 28.27 -24.07
CA LEU A 543 10.12 28.77 -25.38
C LEU A 543 8.86 29.63 -25.28
N LEU A 544 7.84 29.17 -24.56
CA LEU A 544 6.61 29.95 -24.35
C LEU A 544 6.89 31.30 -23.68
N LEU A 545 7.77 31.34 -22.69
CA LEU A 545 8.15 32.58 -21.99
C LEU A 545 8.82 33.56 -22.98
N LEU A 546 9.74 33.07 -23.80
CA LEU A 546 10.41 33.87 -24.83
C LEU A 546 9.42 34.40 -25.89
N GLU A 547 8.51 33.55 -26.38
CA GLU A 547 7.41 33.95 -27.29
C GLU A 547 6.50 35.02 -26.68
N LYS A 548 6.38 35.05 -25.35
CA LYS A 548 5.62 36.05 -24.59
C LYS A 548 6.47 37.23 -24.11
N GLY A 549 7.67 37.40 -24.66
CA GLY A 549 8.51 38.57 -24.45
C GLY A 549 9.37 38.52 -23.19
N ALA A 550 9.62 37.34 -22.61
CA ALA A 550 10.62 37.20 -21.56
C ALA A 550 11.99 37.65 -22.09
N SER A 551 12.72 38.46 -21.32
CA SER A 551 14.03 38.90 -21.74
C SER A 551 15.08 37.80 -21.56
N PRO A 552 15.76 37.34 -22.63
CA PRO A 552 16.91 36.44 -22.49
C PRO A 552 18.12 37.12 -21.85
N HIS A 553 18.05 38.44 -21.64
CA HIS A 553 19.08 39.28 -21.02
C HIS A 553 18.82 39.55 -19.54
N ALA A 554 17.68 39.08 -18.99
CA ALA A 554 17.38 39.27 -17.59
C ALA A 554 18.51 38.68 -16.73
N THR A 555 18.90 39.39 -15.66
CA THR A 555 20.00 38.97 -14.79
C THR A 555 19.50 38.75 -13.37
N ALA A 556 19.90 37.62 -12.77
CA ALA A 556 19.75 37.40 -11.33
C ALA A 556 20.71 38.29 -10.52
N LYS A 557 20.61 38.27 -9.19
CA LYS A 557 21.43 39.09 -8.29
C LYS A 557 22.94 38.83 -8.41
N ASN A 558 23.37 37.64 -8.86
CA ASN A 558 24.77 37.33 -9.14
C ASN A 558 25.19 37.70 -10.59
N GLY A 559 24.28 38.23 -11.40
CA GLY A 559 24.53 38.60 -12.80
C GLY A 559 24.31 37.46 -13.80
N HIS A 560 23.97 36.24 -13.35
CA HIS A 560 23.66 35.17 -14.29
C HIS A 560 22.39 35.47 -15.07
N THR A 561 22.45 35.24 -16.37
CA THR A 561 21.31 35.19 -17.29
C THR A 561 20.79 33.74 -17.42
N PRO A 562 19.62 33.51 -18.03
CA PRO A 562 19.16 32.15 -18.33
C PRO A 562 20.18 31.32 -19.13
N LEU A 563 20.95 31.96 -20.02
CA LEU A 563 21.99 31.30 -20.82
C LEU A 563 23.16 30.81 -19.96
N HIS A 564 23.53 31.53 -18.89
CA HIS A 564 24.54 31.04 -17.94
C HIS A 564 24.11 29.72 -17.29
N ILE A 565 22.85 29.63 -16.90
CA ILE A 565 22.29 28.43 -16.26
C ILE A 565 22.26 27.27 -17.25
N ALA A 566 21.74 27.53 -18.46
CA ALA A 566 21.67 26.53 -19.52
C ALA A 566 23.07 26.01 -19.89
N ALA A 567 24.05 26.91 -20.00
CA ALA A 567 25.44 26.54 -20.29
C ALA A 567 26.05 25.68 -19.19
N ARG A 568 25.85 26.01 -17.91
CA ARG A 568 26.37 25.22 -16.79
C ARG A 568 25.74 23.83 -16.70
N LYS A 569 24.44 23.72 -16.95
CA LYS A 569 23.68 22.46 -16.82
C LYS A 569 23.59 21.65 -18.11
N ASN A 570 24.26 22.09 -19.17
CA ASN A 570 24.25 21.46 -20.49
C ASN A 570 22.86 21.32 -21.14
N GLN A 571 22.04 22.36 -21.06
CA GLN A 571 20.68 22.36 -21.63
C GLN A 571 20.72 22.89 -23.05
N MET A 572 21.10 22.02 -23.98
CA MET A 572 21.34 22.39 -25.39
C MET A 572 20.13 23.06 -26.03
N ASP A 573 18.95 22.45 -25.96
CA ASP A 573 17.75 22.99 -26.62
C ASP A 573 17.36 24.37 -26.08
N ILE A 574 17.48 24.57 -24.76
CA ILE A 574 17.21 25.85 -24.11
C ILE A 574 18.27 26.89 -24.50
N ALA A 575 19.55 26.51 -24.51
CA ALA A 575 20.64 27.40 -24.90
C ALA A 575 20.50 27.86 -26.36
N THR A 576 20.20 26.93 -27.29
CA THR A 576 19.92 27.24 -28.69
C THR A 576 18.74 28.20 -28.81
N THR A 577 17.62 27.90 -28.15
CA THR A 577 16.44 28.77 -28.17
C THR A 577 16.77 30.16 -27.61
N LEU A 578 17.52 30.25 -26.51
CA LEU A 578 17.92 31.53 -25.93
C LEU A 578 18.78 32.35 -26.90
N LEU A 579 19.74 31.72 -27.56
CA LEU A 579 20.62 32.36 -28.56
C LEU A 579 19.84 32.84 -29.78
N GLU A 580 18.88 32.05 -30.28
CA GLU A 580 17.97 32.43 -31.36
C GLU A 580 17.11 33.66 -31.00
N TYR A 581 16.70 33.77 -29.73
CA TYR A 581 16.00 34.94 -29.20
C TYR A 581 16.94 36.09 -28.79
N GLY A 582 18.22 36.03 -29.16
CA GLY A 582 19.18 37.12 -29.01
C GLY A 582 19.92 37.15 -27.67
N ALA A 583 19.95 36.05 -26.90
CA ALA A 583 20.83 35.95 -25.73
C ALA A 583 22.30 36.18 -26.14
N LYS A 584 23.02 36.97 -25.36
CA LYS A 584 24.44 37.27 -25.64
C LYS A 584 25.33 36.16 -25.08
N ALA A 585 26.06 35.47 -25.95
CA ALA A 585 27.04 34.45 -25.55
C ALA A 585 28.18 35.01 -24.67
N ASN A 586 28.45 36.32 -24.78
CA ASN A 586 29.42 37.07 -23.96
C ASN A 586 28.76 37.87 -22.82
N ALA A 587 27.54 37.51 -22.38
CA ALA A 587 26.95 38.14 -21.20
C ALA A 587 27.82 37.86 -19.96
N GLU A 588 28.09 38.87 -19.15
CA GLU A 588 28.94 38.75 -17.96
C GLU A 588 28.12 38.64 -16.67
N SER A 589 28.50 37.70 -15.79
CA SER A 589 28.08 37.69 -14.39
C SER A 589 28.67 38.88 -13.61
N LYS A 590 28.28 39.07 -12.35
CA LYS A 590 28.90 40.11 -11.51
C LYS A 590 30.38 39.87 -11.27
N ALA A 591 30.87 38.64 -11.34
CA ALA A 591 32.30 38.32 -11.29
C ALA A 591 32.98 38.33 -12.68
N GLY A 592 32.25 38.63 -13.76
CA GLY A 592 32.77 38.68 -15.13
C GLY A 592 32.82 37.33 -15.84
N PHE A 593 32.21 36.28 -15.28
CA PHE A 593 32.15 34.99 -15.97
C PHE A 593 31.08 35.01 -17.05
N THR A 594 31.38 34.44 -18.21
CA THR A 594 30.43 34.27 -19.33
C THR A 594 29.83 32.86 -19.35
N PRO A 595 28.75 32.60 -20.11
CA PRO A 595 28.26 31.23 -20.35
C PRO A 595 29.36 30.25 -20.78
N LEU A 596 30.32 30.68 -21.60
CA LEU A 596 31.43 29.84 -22.06
C LEU A 596 32.38 29.45 -20.91
N HIS A 597 32.58 30.32 -19.92
CA HIS A 597 33.33 29.95 -18.72
C HIS A 597 32.67 28.77 -17.99
N LEU A 598 31.34 28.82 -17.85
CA LEU A 598 30.58 27.80 -17.14
C LEU A 598 30.55 26.47 -17.90
N SER A 599 30.29 26.49 -19.21
CA SER A 599 30.33 25.26 -20.02
C SER A 599 31.73 24.65 -20.04
N ALA A 600 32.78 25.48 -20.06
CA ALA A 600 34.15 25.00 -20.08
C ALA A 600 34.59 24.35 -18.76
N GLN A 601 34.19 24.91 -17.62
CA GLN A 601 34.47 24.33 -16.30
C GLN A 601 33.79 22.96 -16.13
N GLU A 602 32.52 22.86 -16.53
CA GLU A 602 31.72 21.65 -16.37
C GLU A 602 32.03 20.57 -17.42
N GLY A 603 32.74 20.95 -18.51
CA GLY A 603 33.21 20.02 -19.54
C GLY A 603 32.23 19.78 -20.68
N HIS A 604 31.34 20.74 -20.96
CA HIS A 604 30.28 20.58 -21.95
C HIS A 604 30.77 20.97 -23.35
N CYS A 605 31.24 19.98 -24.11
CA CYS A 605 31.84 20.16 -25.44
C CYS A 605 30.86 20.79 -26.44
N ASP A 606 29.67 20.19 -26.62
CA ASP A 606 28.68 20.66 -27.60
C ASP A 606 28.15 22.06 -27.24
N MET A 607 27.91 22.31 -25.96
CA MET A 607 27.52 23.63 -25.46
C MET A 607 28.60 24.68 -25.73
N SER A 608 29.87 24.33 -25.53
CA SER A 608 30.99 25.24 -25.79
C SER A 608 31.12 25.55 -27.28
N ASN A 609 30.96 24.54 -28.16
CA ASN A 609 30.90 24.75 -29.61
C ASN A 609 29.74 25.66 -30.00
N LEU A 610 28.52 25.40 -29.50
CA LEU A 610 27.34 26.22 -29.75
C LEU A 610 27.58 27.69 -29.36
N LEU A 611 28.16 27.93 -28.18
CA LEU A 611 28.46 29.29 -27.72
C LEU A 611 29.51 29.98 -28.61
N ILE A 612 30.54 29.25 -29.05
CA ILE A 612 31.58 29.77 -29.96
C ILE A 612 31.00 30.08 -31.35
N GLU A 613 30.14 29.21 -31.89
CA GLU A 613 29.41 29.44 -33.14
C GLU A 613 28.56 30.72 -33.07
N HIS A 614 28.04 31.05 -31.88
CA HIS A 614 27.35 32.30 -31.59
C HIS A 614 28.28 33.41 -31.06
N GLN A 615 29.54 33.42 -31.49
CA GLN A 615 30.53 34.49 -31.26
C GLN A 615 30.94 34.68 -29.79
N ALA A 616 30.94 33.62 -28.97
CA ALA A 616 31.58 33.67 -27.67
C ALA A 616 33.09 33.90 -27.80
N ASP A 617 33.62 34.86 -27.02
CA ASP A 617 35.05 35.15 -26.97
C ASP A 617 35.75 34.11 -26.08
N VAL A 618 36.53 33.24 -26.71
CA VAL A 618 37.31 32.18 -26.04
C VAL A 618 38.41 32.75 -25.12
N ASN A 619 38.80 34.01 -25.31
CA ASN A 619 39.83 34.71 -24.56
C ASN A 619 39.26 35.68 -23.50
N HIS A 620 37.94 35.71 -23.32
CA HIS A 620 37.30 36.62 -22.39
C HIS A 620 37.84 36.41 -20.97
N LYS A 621 38.23 37.49 -20.30
CA LYS A 621 38.79 37.46 -18.94
C LYS A 621 37.73 37.91 -17.94
N ALA A 622 37.40 37.03 -16.99
CA ALA A 622 36.61 37.39 -15.82
C ALA A 622 37.33 38.44 -14.95
N LYS A 623 36.67 38.97 -13.91
CA LYS A 623 37.23 40.05 -13.08
C LYS A 623 38.48 39.64 -12.30
N ASN A 624 38.72 38.36 -12.08
CA ASN A 624 39.96 37.83 -11.50
C ASN A 624 41.02 37.47 -12.56
N GLY A 625 40.69 37.62 -13.85
CA GLY A 625 41.57 37.32 -14.98
C GLY A 625 41.49 35.88 -15.48
N LEU A 626 40.63 35.03 -14.90
CA LEU A 626 40.39 33.68 -15.42
C LEU A 626 39.73 33.76 -16.80
N THR A 627 40.21 32.93 -17.72
CA THR A 627 39.56 32.65 -19.02
C THR A 627 38.87 31.29 -18.99
N PRO A 628 38.02 30.94 -19.98
CA PRO A 628 37.47 29.58 -20.10
C PRO A 628 38.56 28.49 -20.08
N LEU A 629 39.72 28.75 -20.69
CA LEU A 629 40.85 27.81 -20.72
C LEU A 629 41.45 27.57 -19.34
N HIS A 630 41.45 28.57 -18.44
CA HIS A 630 41.86 28.35 -17.05
C HIS A 630 40.90 27.41 -16.31
N LEU A 631 39.60 27.58 -16.52
CA LEU A 631 38.58 26.79 -15.82
C LEU A 631 38.53 25.33 -16.28
N CYS A 632 38.62 25.05 -17.59
CA CYS A 632 38.75 23.66 -18.04
C CYS A 632 40.06 23.03 -17.56
N SER A 633 41.12 23.84 -17.40
CA SER A 633 42.42 23.38 -16.89
C SER A 633 42.40 23.01 -15.42
N GLN A 634 41.49 23.61 -14.63
CA GLN A 634 41.28 23.25 -13.24
C GLN A 634 40.63 21.87 -13.09
N GLU A 635 39.69 21.51 -13.97
CA GLU A 635 38.85 20.30 -13.86
C GLU A 635 39.21 19.18 -14.86
N ASP A 636 40.37 19.26 -15.51
CA ASP A 636 40.87 18.33 -16.56
C ASP A 636 39.91 18.11 -17.74
N ARG A 637 39.21 19.16 -18.20
CA ARG A 637 38.29 19.07 -19.35
C ARG A 637 39.07 19.16 -20.68
N VAL A 638 39.87 18.13 -20.97
CA VAL A 638 40.79 18.08 -22.12
C VAL A 638 40.09 18.34 -23.45
N GLU A 639 38.92 17.74 -23.68
CA GLU A 639 38.18 17.90 -24.94
C GLU A 639 37.73 19.35 -25.17
N VAL A 640 37.18 20.00 -24.14
CA VAL A 640 36.84 21.42 -24.17
C VAL A 640 38.09 22.27 -24.37
N GLY A 641 39.18 21.98 -23.66
CA GLY A 641 40.46 22.67 -23.86
C GLY A 641 40.92 22.61 -25.32
N GLY A 642 40.76 21.44 -25.96
CA GLY A 642 41.07 21.25 -27.38
C GLY A 642 40.17 22.08 -28.29
N ILE A 643 38.87 22.17 -27.98
CA ILE A 643 37.92 23.04 -28.70
C ILE A 643 38.33 24.51 -28.58
N LEU A 644 38.67 24.98 -27.37
CA LEU A 644 39.08 26.37 -27.14
C LEU A 644 40.37 26.71 -27.90
N LEU A 645 41.39 25.86 -27.81
CA LEU A 645 42.68 26.06 -28.49
C LEU A 645 42.53 26.03 -30.02
N LYS A 646 41.68 25.14 -30.55
CA LYS A 646 41.36 25.09 -31.98
C LYS A 646 40.69 26.37 -32.48
N ASN A 647 39.98 27.09 -31.61
CA ASN A 647 39.33 28.36 -31.91
C ASN A 647 40.16 29.57 -31.43
N GLU A 648 41.50 29.48 -31.48
CA GLU A 648 42.44 30.58 -31.22
C GLU A 648 42.43 31.11 -29.76
N SER A 649 42.15 30.24 -28.79
CA SER A 649 42.39 30.55 -27.37
C SER A 649 43.90 30.74 -27.10
N ASP A 650 44.24 31.80 -26.39
CA ASP A 650 45.60 32.09 -25.93
C ASP A 650 46.00 31.09 -24.83
N VAL A 651 46.92 30.20 -25.18
CA VAL A 651 47.42 29.12 -24.33
C VAL A 651 48.17 29.63 -23.10
N ASP A 652 48.76 30.83 -23.18
CA ASP A 652 49.60 31.44 -22.14
C ASP A 652 48.93 32.67 -21.49
N SER A 653 47.62 32.83 -21.68
CA SER A 653 46.85 33.92 -21.08
C SER A 653 47.02 33.94 -19.56
N THR A 654 47.22 35.12 -18.97
CA THR A 654 47.49 35.25 -17.53
C THR A 654 46.32 35.84 -16.74
N THR A 655 46.11 35.32 -15.52
CA THR A 655 45.23 35.92 -14.49
C THR A 655 45.83 37.19 -13.89
N LYS A 656 45.10 37.86 -13.00
CA LYS A 656 45.62 39.05 -12.29
C LYS A 656 46.83 38.75 -11.41
N ALA A 657 46.91 37.54 -10.83
CA ALA A 657 48.09 37.09 -10.10
C ALA A 657 49.18 36.45 -10.98
N GLY A 658 48.99 36.43 -12.32
CA GLY A 658 49.97 35.94 -13.27
C GLY A 658 49.96 34.42 -13.48
N TYR A 659 48.90 33.70 -13.07
CA TYR A 659 48.77 32.28 -13.38
C TYR A 659 48.36 32.10 -14.84
N THR A 660 48.97 31.13 -15.52
CA THR A 660 48.54 30.66 -16.85
C THR A 660 47.69 29.39 -16.69
N PRO A 661 46.96 28.92 -17.74
CA PRO A 661 46.28 27.64 -17.71
C PRO A 661 47.20 26.48 -17.32
N LEU A 662 48.47 26.52 -17.75
CA LEU A 662 49.47 25.51 -17.38
C LEU A 662 49.78 25.54 -15.89
N HIS A 663 49.89 26.72 -15.25
CA HIS A 663 50.04 26.79 -13.80
C HIS A 663 48.85 26.15 -13.07
N VAL A 664 47.63 26.42 -13.55
CA VAL A 664 46.40 25.85 -12.96
C VAL A 664 46.38 24.33 -13.11
N ALA A 665 46.63 23.80 -14.30
CA ALA A 665 46.71 22.35 -14.55
C ALA A 665 47.77 21.68 -13.66
N CYS A 666 48.95 22.30 -13.52
CA CYS A 666 50.00 21.84 -12.63
C CYS A 666 49.63 21.91 -11.15
N HIS A 667 48.80 22.85 -10.70
CA HIS A 667 48.34 22.91 -9.31
C HIS A 667 47.41 21.74 -8.98
N PHE A 668 46.40 21.51 -9.82
CA PHE A 668 45.36 20.51 -9.56
C PHE A 668 45.75 19.08 -9.96
N GLY A 669 46.91 18.90 -10.61
CA GLY A 669 47.39 17.56 -10.99
C GLY A 669 46.83 17.05 -12.32
N GLN A 670 46.38 17.96 -13.19
CA GLN A 670 45.63 17.62 -14.40
C GLN A 670 46.56 17.25 -15.56
N MET A 671 47.03 16.01 -15.56
CA MET A 671 48.01 15.49 -16.54
C MET A 671 47.52 15.58 -17.98
N GLY A 672 46.23 15.27 -18.22
CA GLY A 672 45.65 15.34 -19.56
C GLY A 672 45.75 16.75 -20.13
N MET A 673 45.35 17.74 -19.33
CA MET A 673 45.46 19.15 -19.68
C MET A 673 46.92 19.61 -19.83
N VAL A 674 47.84 19.23 -18.94
CA VAL A 674 49.27 19.58 -19.06
C VAL A 674 49.81 19.16 -20.43
N ARG A 675 49.54 17.91 -20.84
CA ARG A 675 49.99 17.40 -22.16
C ARG A 675 49.35 18.16 -23.31
N LEU A 676 48.04 18.44 -23.23
CA LEU A 676 47.34 19.19 -24.26
C LEU A 676 47.93 20.61 -24.43
N LEU A 677 48.13 21.32 -23.32
CA LEU A 677 48.66 22.69 -23.33
C LEU A 677 50.09 22.72 -23.90
N LEU A 678 50.98 21.82 -23.45
CA LEU A 678 52.35 21.72 -23.97
C LEU A 678 52.38 21.36 -25.46
N ALA A 679 51.53 20.43 -25.90
CA ALA A 679 51.40 20.08 -27.32
C ALA A 679 50.92 21.25 -28.20
N ASN A 680 50.21 22.22 -27.61
CA ASN A 680 49.74 23.44 -28.26
C ASN A 680 50.63 24.66 -27.96
N GLY A 681 51.87 24.44 -27.51
CA GLY A 681 52.88 25.49 -27.40
C GLY A 681 52.87 26.30 -26.11
N ALA A 682 52.23 25.83 -25.03
CA ALA A 682 52.28 26.48 -23.73
C ALA A 682 53.72 26.65 -23.23
N SER A 683 54.07 27.87 -22.79
CA SER A 683 55.39 28.15 -22.26
C SER A 683 55.52 27.69 -20.81
N VAL A 684 56.62 26.99 -20.49
CA VAL A 684 56.97 26.56 -19.12
C VAL A 684 57.71 27.63 -18.31
N LYS A 685 57.97 28.78 -18.92
CA LYS A 685 58.76 29.90 -18.37
C LYS A 685 57.98 31.00 -17.65
N PRO A 686 56.70 31.30 -17.96
CA PRO A 686 55.97 32.39 -17.33
C PRO A 686 55.97 32.24 -15.82
N THR A 687 55.99 33.38 -15.14
CA THR A 687 56.00 33.43 -13.69
C THR A 687 54.81 34.20 -13.15
N THR A 688 54.26 33.73 -12.03
CA THR A 688 53.23 34.45 -11.26
C THR A 688 53.80 35.68 -10.55
N ALA A 689 52.96 36.47 -9.89
CA ALA A 689 53.37 37.63 -9.08
C ALA A 689 54.38 37.32 -7.96
N VAL A 690 54.52 36.05 -7.55
CA VAL A 690 55.51 35.57 -6.56
C VAL A 690 56.71 34.85 -7.20
N ASN A 691 56.87 34.98 -8.52
CA ASN A 691 57.86 34.28 -9.34
C ASN A 691 57.73 32.74 -9.36
N TYR A 692 56.51 32.20 -9.22
CA TYR A 692 56.31 30.75 -9.40
C TYR A 692 56.19 30.44 -10.89
N THR A 693 56.97 29.47 -11.37
CA THR A 693 56.77 28.82 -12.67
C THR A 693 55.79 27.63 -12.52
N PRO A 694 55.29 27.03 -13.63
CA PRO A 694 54.50 25.80 -13.54
C PRO A 694 55.23 24.66 -12.82
N LEU A 695 56.57 24.60 -12.94
CA LEU A 695 57.40 23.62 -12.25
C LEU A 695 57.37 23.80 -10.72
N HIS A 696 57.44 25.04 -10.24
CA HIS A 696 57.26 25.34 -8.81
C HIS A 696 55.88 24.90 -8.34
N GLN A 697 54.84 25.12 -9.14
CA GLN A 697 53.47 24.79 -8.79
C GLN A 697 53.24 23.27 -8.70
N ALA A 698 53.77 22.49 -9.65
CA ALA A 698 53.70 21.03 -9.65
C ALA A 698 54.50 20.44 -8.47
N ALA A 699 55.68 20.99 -8.18
CA ALA A 699 56.51 20.55 -7.07
C ALA A 699 55.87 20.85 -5.69
N GLN A 700 55.20 21.98 -5.54
CA GLN A 700 54.48 22.35 -4.32
C GLN A 700 53.32 21.39 -4.00
N GLN A 701 52.73 20.75 -5.01
CA GLN A 701 51.57 19.87 -4.84
C GLN A 701 51.94 18.38 -4.86
N GLY A 702 53.23 18.05 -5.05
CA GLY A 702 53.71 16.67 -5.03
C GLY A 702 53.53 15.90 -6.34
N HIS A 703 53.25 16.57 -7.46
CA HIS A 703 52.93 15.91 -8.73
C HIS A 703 54.16 15.51 -9.53
N SER A 704 54.86 14.44 -9.11
CA SER A 704 56.14 14.00 -9.70
C SER A 704 56.08 13.68 -11.19
N VAL A 705 54.96 13.14 -11.69
CA VAL A 705 54.81 12.84 -13.12
C VAL A 705 54.70 14.14 -13.94
N ILE A 706 54.00 15.15 -13.42
CA ILE A 706 53.90 16.47 -14.09
C ILE A 706 55.25 17.16 -14.07
N VAL A 707 56.00 17.05 -12.98
CA VAL A 707 57.38 17.57 -12.89
C VAL A 707 58.25 16.97 -13.99
N ASN A 708 58.21 15.65 -14.20
CA ASN A 708 58.95 15.00 -15.30
C ASN A 708 58.53 15.49 -16.69
N GLU A 709 57.23 15.67 -16.91
CA GLU A 709 56.69 16.17 -18.18
C GLU A 709 57.17 17.61 -18.46
N LEU A 710 57.12 18.50 -17.45
CA LEU A 710 57.60 19.88 -17.55
C LEU A 710 59.11 19.97 -17.80
N LEU A 711 59.92 19.14 -17.13
CA LEU A 711 61.36 19.07 -17.36
C LEU A 711 61.67 18.61 -18.79
N SER A 712 60.92 17.62 -19.29
CA SER A 712 61.03 17.14 -20.67
C SER A 712 60.65 18.22 -21.69
N ALA A 713 59.73 19.12 -21.32
CA ALA A 713 59.37 20.31 -22.08
C ALA A 713 60.33 21.52 -21.89
N GLY A 714 61.44 21.34 -21.17
CA GLY A 714 62.48 22.36 -21.02
C GLY A 714 62.25 23.37 -19.89
N ALA A 715 61.50 23.00 -18.84
CA ALA A 715 61.37 23.83 -17.64
C ALA A 715 62.72 23.92 -16.90
N ASP A 716 63.10 25.14 -16.50
CA ASP A 716 64.36 25.38 -15.76
C ASP A 716 64.21 24.96 -14.28
N PRO A 717 64.89 23.90 -13.82
CA PRO A 717 64.84 23.45 -12.42
C PRO A 717 65.53 24.43 -11.46
N ASN A 718 66.39 25.33 -11.96
CA ASN A 718 67.13 26.31 -11.18
C ASN A 718 66.42 27.67 -11.09
N ALA A 719 65.27 27.83 -11.73
CA ALA A 719 64.46 29.04 -11.58
C ALA A 719 64.12 29.27 -10.09
N THR A 720 64.16 30.53 -9.64
CA THR A 720 63.91 30.89 -8.24
C THR A 720 62.72 31.83 -8.08
N THR A 721 61.96 31.62 -7.01
CA THR A 721 60.87 32.51 -6.59
C THR A 721 61.40 33.81 -5.98
N ASN A 722 60.51 34.75 -5.62
CA ASN A 722 60.90 35.99 -4.92
C ASN A 722 61.61 35.76 -3.57
N GLN A 723 61.46 34.57 -2.99
CA GLN A 723 62.12 34.17 -1.73
C GLN A 723 63.40 33.35 -1.98
N GLY A 724 63.87 33.26 -3.22
CA GLY A 724 65.04 32.47 -3.59
C GLY A 724 64.82 30.95 -3.57
N GLN A 725 63.57 30.49 -3.48
CA GLN A 725 63.24 29.07 -3.44
C GLN A 725 63.20 28.49 -4.85
N THR A 726 63.89 27.37 -5.09
CA THR A 726 63.73 26.51 -6.27
C THR A 726 62.61 25.49 -6.08
N ALA A 727 62.14 24.86 -7.16
CA ALA A 727 61.16 23.76 -7.09
C ALA A 727 61.59 22.62 -6.15
N MET A 728 62.89 22.28 -6.15
CA MET A 728 63.47 21.26 -5.25
C MET A 728 63.38 21.68 -3.77
N SER A 729 63.68 22.95 -3.47
CA SER A 729 63.62 23.47 -2.10
C SER A 729 62.19 23.45 -1.52
N ILE A 730 61.18 23.71 -2.36
CA ILE A 730 59.76 23.65 -1.99
C ILE A 730 59.35 22.20 -1.72
N ALA A 731 59.68 21.27 -2.63
CA ALA A 731 59.37 19.85 -2.48
C ALA A 731 60.00 19.25 -1.22
N GLN A 732 61.24 19.65 -0.89
CA GLN A 732 61.93 19.25 0.33
C GLN A 732 61.25 19.79 1.59
N LYS A 733 60.85 21.08 1.60
CA LYS A 733 60.16 21.69 2.75
C LYS A 733 58.78 21.06 3.03
N LEU A 734 58.10 20.56 2.00
CA LEU A 734 56.81 19.89 2.11
C LEU A 734 56.90 18.35 2.22
N GLY A 735 58.09 17.76 2.03
CA GLY A 735 58.34 16.33 2.23
C GLY A 735 57.95 15.42 1.05
N TYR A 736 57.89 15.93 -0.19
CA TYR A 736 57.51 15.13 -1.36
C TYR A 736 58.71 14.37 -1.97
N ILE A 737 58.98 13.17 -1.44
CA ILE A 737 60.13 12.33 -1.80
C ILE A 737 60.20 12.04 -3.30
N SER A 738 59.07 11.67 -3.93
CA SER A 738 59.04 11.33 -5.36
C SER A 738 59.39 12.52 -6.26
N VAL A 739 58.94 13.73 -5.91
CA VAL A 739 59.31 14.96 -6.62
C VAL A 739 60.79 15.28 -6.41
N MET A 740 61.29 15.10 -5.18
CA MET A 740 62.71 15.30 -4.87
C MET A 740 63.60 14.35 -5.68
N GLU A 741 63.20 13.09 -5.85
CA GLU A 741 63.93 12.12 -6.69
C GLU A 741 63.95 12.56 -8.15
N THR A 742 62.85 13.08 -8.69
CA THR A 742 62.78 13.57 -10.09
C THR A 742 63.62 14.82 -10.34
N LEU A 743 63.78 15.69 -9.35
CA LEU A 743 64.59 16.93 -9.45
C LEU A 743 66.06 16.72 -9.08
N LYS A 744 66.42 15.54 -8.55
CA LYS A 744 67.77 15.19 -8.12
C LYS A 744 68.68 15.00 -9.34
N GLY A 745 69.79 15.71 -9.37
CA GLY A 745 70.79 15.63 -10.45
C GLY A 745 70.52 16.55 -11.64
N VAL A 746 69.38 17.25 -11.68
CA VAL A 746 69.08 18.31 -12.67
C VAL A 746 69.02 19.71 -12.06
N THR A 747 69.05 19.84 -10.73
CA THR A 747 69.07 21.14 -10.01
C THR A 747 70.47 21.39 -9.43
N ASP A 748 71.05 22.56 -9.70
CA ASP A 748 72.42 22.95 -9.30
C ASP A 748 72.49 23.67 -7.94
N ALA A 749 71.36 24.16 -7.43
CA ALA A 749 71.32 25.00 -6.24
C ALA A 749 71.70 24.25 -4.94
N PRO A 750 72.50 24.86 -4.04
CA PRO A 750 72.90 24.24 -2.78
C PRO A 750 71.71 24.04 -1.83
N ILE A 751 71.62 22.84 -1.27
CA ILE A 751 70.64 22.45 -0.26
C ILE A 751 70.85 23.33 0.99
N SER A 752 70.01 24.35 1.19
CA SER A 752 70.03 25.13 2.43
C SER A 752 69.39 24.30 3.56
N PRO A 753 70.03 24.17 4.74
CA PRO A 753 69.47 23.45 5.88
C PRO A 753 68.21 24.15 6.39
N THR A 754 67.15 23.37 6.60
CA THR A 754 65.82 23.83 7.04
C THR A 754 65.84 24.38 8.47
N SER A 755 65.37 25.61 8.68
CA SER A 755 64.85 26.06 9.98
C SER A 755 63.47 25.43 10.19
N ALA A 756 63.27 24.75 11.32
CA ALA A 756 62.16 23.83 11.54
C ALA A 756 60.81 24.48 11.96
N ASP A 757 60.70 25.82 12.03
CA ASP A 757 59.59 26.46 12.76
C ASP A 757 58.66 27.38 11.95
N GLU A 758 58.77 27.46 10.61
CA GLU A 758 57.83 28.26 9.80
C GLU A 758 56.84 27.41 9.01
N LYS A 759 55.55 27.50 9.37
CA LYS A 759 54.42 26.97 8.57
C LYS A 759 54.51 27.50 7.14
N TYR A 760 54.75 26.62 6.18
CA TYR A 760 54.78 26.97 4.76
C TYR A 760 53.39 27.42 4.28
N LYS A 761 53.32 28.61 3.66
CA LYS A 761 52.06 29.13 3.10
C LYS A 761 51.90 28.65 1.66
N VAL A 762 50.90 27.80 1.43
CA VAL A 762 50.54 27.27 0.10
C VAL A 762 50.15 28.41 -0.83
N VAL A 763 50.83 28.50 -1.98
CA VAL A 763 50.47 29.40 -3.08
C VAL A 763 49.43 28.69 -3.95
N SER A 764 48.29 29.33 -4.20
CA SER A 764 47.16 28.76 -4.93
C SER A 764 46.63 29.71 -6.01
N PRO A 765 46.26 29.18 -7.20
CA PRO A 765 45.58 29.94 -8.25
C PRO A 765 44.20 30.47 -7.81
N GLU A 766 43.70 31.49 -8.51
CA GLU A 766 42.32 31.93 -8.35
C GLU A 766 41.33 30.84 -8.79
N THR A 767 40.22 30.70 -8.07
CA THR A 767 39.14 29.73 -8.37
C THR A 767 37.81 30.44 -8.58
N MET A 768 36.90 29.81 -9.31
CA MET A 768 35.53 30.26 -9.43
C MET A 768 34.73 29.92 -8.16
N GLN A 769 34.12 30.92 -7.52
CA GLN A 769 33.26 30.76 -6.36
C GLN A 769 31.87 31.36 -6.64
N GLU A 770 31.09 30.72 -7.53
CA GLU A 770 29.69 31.10 -7.76
C GLU A 770 28.76 29.88 -7.69
N THR A 771 27.72 30.00 -6.88
CA THR A 771 26.57 29.08 -6.83
C THR A 771 25.31 29.86 -7.19
N PHE A 772 24.48 29.29 -8.08
CA PHE A 772 23.27 29.96 -8.57
C PHE A 772 22.08 29.80 -7.60
N MET A 773 21.85 28.58 -7.13
CA MET A 773 20.93 28.23 -6.04
C MET A 773 21.66 27.22 -5.14
N SER A 774 21.50 27.28 -3.81
CA SER A 774 22.02 26.19 -2.97
C SER A 774 21.07 25.00 -3.04
N ASP A 775 21.59 23.77 -3.13
CA ASP A 775 20.75 22.55 -3.19
C ASP A 775 19.83 22.41 -1.95
N SER A 776 20.19 23.05 -0.83
CA SER A 776 19.36 23.17 0.38
C SER A 776 18.12 24.07 0.22
N GLU A 777 18.06 24.89 -0.83
CA GLU A 777 16.88 25.69 -1.20
C GLU A 777 15.89 24.91 -2.08
N ASP A 778 16.22 23.69 -2.51
CA ASP A 778 15.39 22.89 -3.42
C ASP A 778 14.29 22.07 -2.71
N GLU A 779 14.36 21.93 -1.39
CA GLU A 779 13.30 21.27 -0.62
C GLU A 779 12.10 22.21 -0.41
N GLY A 780 11.26 22.33 -1.45
CA GLY A 780 9.86 22.68 -1.27
C GLY A 780 9.23 21.57 -0.45
N GLY A 781 8.84 21.86 0.80
CA GLY A 781 8.34 20.91 1.78
C GLY A 781 7.55 19.78 1.14
N LYS A 782 8.03 18.54 1.31
CA LYS A 782 7.27 17.33 0.99
C LYS A 782 5.97 17.40 1.78
N TRP A 783 4.93 17.95 1.18
CA TRP A 783 3.56 17.79 1.64
C TRP A 783 3.25 16.33 1.38
N ASN A 784 3.55 15.46 2.36
CA ASN A 784 3.33 14.03 2.24
C ASN A 784 1.86 13.79 1.89
N LEU A 785 1.62 13.50 0.61
CA LEU A 785 0.32 13.24 -0.03
C LEU A 785 -0.35 11.95 0.49
N ASN A 786 0.34 11.12 1.27
CA ASN A 786 -0.10 9.76 1.58
C ASN A 786 -0.54 9.51 3.03
N TYR A 787 -0.65 10.53 3.88
CA TYR A 787 -1.35 10.32 5.16
C TYR A 787 -2.84 10.57 4.98
N THR A 788 -3.53 9.62 4.31
CA THR A 788 -4.81 9.20 4.90
C THR A 788 -4.47 8.91 6.35
N SER A 789 -5.07 9.64 7.30
CA SER A 789 -4.84 9.35 8.70
C SER A 789 -5.03 7.82 8.86
N PRO A 790 -4.04 7.07 9.37
CA PRO A 790 -4.16 5.60 9.48
C PRO A 790 -5.42 5.18 10.24
N VAL A 791 -6.00 6.14 10.97
CA VAL A 791 -7.32 6.16 11.58
C VAL A 791 -8.47 5.70 10.66
N PHE A 792 -8.42 5.97 9.35
CA PHE A 792 -9.54 5.67 8.43
C PHE A 792 -9.31 4.47 7.51
N SER A 793 -8.08 4.00 7.33
CA SER A 793 -7.73 3.01 6.29
C SER A 793 -7.61 1.55 6.77
N LYS A 794 -7.70 1.25 8.07
CA LYS A 794 -7.76 -0.14 8.57
C LYS A 794 -8.66 -0.27 9.81
N SER A 795 -9.89 -0.76 9.61
CA SER A 795 -10.75 -1.49 10.57
C SER A 795 -12.15 -1.66 9.99
#